data_AF-A0AAW0NMW4-F1
#
_entry.id   AF-A0AAW0NMW4-F1
#
_cell.length_a   1.000
_cell.length_b   1.000
_cell.length_c   1.000
_cell.angle_alpha   90.00
_cell.angle_beta   90.00
_cell.angle_gamma   90.00
#
_symmetry.space_group_name_H-M   'P 1'
#
loop_
_entity.id
_entity.type
_entity.pdbx_description
1 polymer ?
#
loop_
_entity_poly.entity_id
_entity_poly.type
_entity_poly.pdbx_seq_one_letter_code
_entity_poly.pdbx_strand_id
1 'polypeptide(L)'
;MDMEEFEPEEKRVSDTFESLEEFYAILNELLGDPSMEKVRVEYEKLLHVLKKSKDNERRLMSKCRELNAEIVATSTKVSAALKLSQEDENTIASLKRELDKAWKMVDAAHEKEKKDKEIIKNLREETADLTKKIEQQSGFSGDQEQSELFKLNEELSRERDELLASVEELRNKLKQLNLTQQETQTLREQAQETISQMRLKEKLDKEVRQLHTDMEAKMADLKALNQQSQKAKDEQQRQEQQLKELRLLHEKATKDLEQMQMKSAKQQQEFEQLASTKEHLILENHQITNELKMREEEVTQMRQEISKQIKMREATQKKYHQMEDQKADVDVQKETLKAQISGLEKDLESAQKQADTDKKTIDELIRERDNLNKNIKKAAASTEKQQNLVKLLEQDKKTLEHEIGGYRQEAQKQRQIIQQLERERDRYINETSSLMNKVQVKINDVEVKEMEIFDWKKKVTESECKLKQQENLLESLVTERNLYSKNLIEAQEEVSEMKRKMKTMNQQVSRLRDEITGKEQTIAKEQQEHKRLDKDNEALRVELQTMKVQLDETKQEVDKQKTEQHKLQKIISDADTEQALQKKQLEQVIRERDNLGKQLLRRNDERALLYEKIRIQQSVLSKGDFHYNQRLEDIRLLKLEIKRLRRKKSILDKSIPNTEELRQELFHLQRELLRERTRSSILEEQLKPINIHRWRRLEGSDPDKYELIQKVQSLQKRLIAKTQELEERELLLQEKEKLYVELKHVLARQPGPEMAEQLQQCRWTLRERTKKLKLLIAEITITDSKVNEYKCENQRLADELANTKKKYLRQKKLQSESKNQNKVDHIERLPQLFNKPHFTGGGFRIENPARRLQL
;
A
#
# COMPACT_ATOMS: atom_id res chain seq x y z
N MET A 1 23.87 26.29 -29.03
CA MET A 1 23.60 25.21 -30.01
C MET A 1 23.15 25.92 -31.24
N ASP A 2 24.09 26.07 -32.16
CA ASP A 2 24.28 27.36 -32.78
C ASP A 2 23.84 27.28 -34.23
N MET A 3 23.03 28.26 -34.64
CA MET A 3 22.43 28.31 -35.97
C MET A 3 23.45 28.95 -36.91
N GLU A 4 24.16 28.13 -37.68
CA GLU A 4 24.92 28.65 -38.83
C GLU A 4 23.92 29.19 -39.86
N GLU A 5 24.07 30.47 -40.23
CA GLU A 5 23.24 31.11 -41.24
C GLU A 5 23.63 30.59 -42.63
N PHE A 6 22.78 29.76 -43.22
CA PHE A 6 22.98 29.25 -44.57
C PHE A 6 22.54 30.30 -45.60
N GLU A 7 23.48 31.13 -46.06
CA GLU A 7 23.23 32.11 -47.11
C GLU A 7 22.67 31.45 -48.39
N PRO A 8 21.66 32.05 -49.07
CA PRO A 8 21.04 31.45 -50.24
C PRO A 8 21.92 31.54 -51.50
N GLU A 9 22.05 30.44 -52.23
CA GLU A 9 22.85 30.33 -53.48
C GLU A 9 22.23 31.06 -54.70
N GLU A 10 21.86 32.33 -54.60
CA GLU A 10 21.23 33.06 -55.71
C GLU A 10 22.11 33.11 -56.98
N LYS A 11 23.44 33.15 -56.82
CA LYS A 11 24.38 33.20 -57.95
C LYS A 11 24.30 31.97 -58.87
N ARG A 12 24.06 30.76 -58.35
CA ARG A 12 24.02 29.53 -59.16
C ARG A 12 22.81 29.43 -60.09
N VAL A 13 21.79 30.27 -59.91
CA VAL A 13 20.61 30.26 -60.79
C VAL A 13 20.89 30.99 -62.11
N SER A 14 21.74 32.03 -62.09
CA SER A 14 22.07 32.87 -63.25
C SER A 14 22.71 32.05 -64.37
N ASP A 15 23.84 31.41 -64.08
CA ASP A 15 24.66 30.61 -65.00
C ASP A 15 23.86 29.49 -65.72
N THR A 16 22.74 29.05 -65.13
CA THR A 16 21.91 27.99 -65.73
C THR A 16 20.95 28.49 -66.81
N PHE A 17 20.69 29.80 -66.91
CA PHE A 17 19.80 30.34 -67.95
C PHE A 17 20.52 30.44 -69.31
N GLU A 18 21.77 30.92 -69.31
CA GLU A 18 22.61 31.04 -70.52
C GLU A 18 22.73 29.70 -71.26
N SER A 19 22.93 28.59 -70.52
CA SER A 19 23.03 27.24 -71.08
C SER A 19 21.84 26.84 -71.97
N LEU A 20 20.62 27.32 -71.68
CA LEU A 20 19.44 26.99 -72.49
C LEU A 20 19.42 27.72 -73.84
N GLU A 21 20.01 28.91 -73.93
CA GLU A 21 20.11 29.67 -75.18
C GLU A 21 21.16 29.05 -76.11
N GLU A 22 22.26 28.53 -75.57
CA GLU A 22 23.27 27.76 -76.33
C GLU A 22 22.65 26.52 -77.01
N PHE A 23 21.83 25.73 -76.30
CA PHE A 23 21.15 24.59 -76.91
C PHE A 23 20.16 25.00 -78.02
N TYR A 24 19.50 26.17 -77.92
CA TYR A 24 18.66 26.68 -79.01
C TYR A 24 19.48 27.21 -80.20
N ALA A 25 20.68 27.75 -79.98
CA ALA A 25 21.58 28.18 -81.05
C ALA A 25 22.05 26.99 -81.90
N ILE A 26 22.51 25.90 -81.28
CA ILE A 26 22.91 24.65 -81.97
C ILE A 26 21.74 24.06 -82.78
N LEU A 27 20.51 24.18 -82.26
CA LEU A 27 19.30 23.73 -82.94
C LEU A 27 19.00 24.54 -84.22
N ASN A 28 19.35 25.83 -84.23
CA ASN A 28 19.27 26.70 -85.41
C ASN A 28 20.39 26.44 -86.44
N GLU A 29 21.57 25.98 -86.01
CA GLU A 29 22.62 25.51 -86.94
C GLU A 29 22.21 24.18 -87.62
N LEU A 30 21.63 23.25 -86.86
CA LEU A 30 21.10 21.98 -87.34
C LEU A 30 19.92 22.11 -88.32
N LEU A 31 19.31 23.30 -88.44
CA LEU A 31 18.27 23.60 -89.44
C LEU A 31 18.83 23.81 -90.86
N GLY A 32 20.16 23.97 -91.02
CA GLY A 32 20.79 24.27 -92.31
C GLY A 32 21.09 23.08 -93.22
N ASP A 33 21.17 21.86 -92.68
CA ASP A 33 21.60 20.66 -93.43
C ASP A 33 20.52 19.55 -93.45
N PRO A 34 19.92 19.21 -94.61
CA PRO A 34 18.87 18.22 -94.71
C PRO A 34 19.34 16.77 -94.43
N SER A 35 20.65 16.51 -94.36
CA SER A 35 21.17 15.21 -93.92
C SER A 35 21.09 15.02 -92.39
N MET A 36 21.04 16.13 -91.63
CA MET A 36 21.10 16.14 -90.17
C MET A 36 19.73 16.12 -89.48
N GLU A 37 18.62 16.17 -90.23
CA GLU A 37 17.26 16.27 -89.68
C GLU A 37 16.92 15.16 -88.67
N LYS A 38 17.47 13.94 -88.84
CA LYS A 38 17.33 12.85 -87.86
C LYS A 38 18.01 13.16 -86.52
N VAL A 39 19.19 13.78 -86.56
CA VAL A 39 19.93 14.22 -85.36
C VAL A 39 19.18 15.37 -84.70
N ARG A 40 18.69 16.33 -85.51
CA ARG A 40 17.88 17.46 -85.04
C ARG A 40 16.61 17.00 -84.30
N VAL A 41 15.88 16.02 -84.83
CA VAL A 41 14.67 15.47 -84.18
C VAL A 41 14.97 14.78 -82.84
N GLU A 42 16.08 14.05 -82.71
CA GLU A 42 16.47 13.50 -81.40
C GLU A 42 17.00 14.58 -80.44
N TYR A 43 17.65 15.62 -80.95
CA TYR A 43 18.13 16.78 -80.17
C TYR A 43 16.97 17.65 -79.65
N GLU A 44 15.94 17.89 -80.46
CA GLU A 44 14.68 18.55 -80.07
C GLU A 44 13.98 17.78 -78.94
N LYS A 45 13.93 16.43 -79.00
CA LYS A 45 13.43 15.60 -77.91
C LYS A 45 14.28 15.73 -76.65
N LEU A 46 15.61 15.69 -76.78
CA LEU A 46 16.53 15.81 -75.65
C LEU A 46 16.37 17.16 -74.94
N LEU A 47 16.30 18.25 -75.70
CA LEU A 47 16.03 19.60 -75.21
C LEU A 47 14.65 19.70 -74.55
N HIS A 48 13.61 19.09 -75.13
CA HIS A 48 12.28 19.05 -74.51
C HIS A 48 12.30 18.30 -73.17
N VAL A 49 13.03 17.18 -73.07
CA VAL A 49 13.23 16.44 -71.82
C VAL A 49 14.03 17.25 -70.80
N LEU A 50 15.10 17.93 -71.22
CA LEU A 50 15.91 18.81 -70.37
C LEU A 50 15.08 19.96 -69.80
N LYS A 51 14.30 20.64 -70.64
CA LYS A 51 13.38 21.71 -70.24
C LYS A 51 12.33 21.22 -69.25
N LYS A 52 11.70 20.06 -69.53
CA LYS A 52 10.75 19.40 -68.62
C LYS A 52 11.40 18.98 -67.29
N SER A 53 12.67 18.59 -67.32
CA SER A 53 13.45 18.30 -66.10
C SER A 53 13.67 19.57 -65.28
N LYS A 54 14.13 20.67 -65.90
CA LYS A 54 14.33 21.97 -65.25
C LYS A 54 13.04 22.58 -64.70
N ASP A 55 11.91 22.42 -65.39
CA ASP A 55 10.61 22.87 -64.86
C ASP A 55 10.11 21.99 -63.69
N ASN A 56 10.45 20.70 -63.66
CA ASN A 56 10.21 19.85 -62.49
C ASN A 56 11.15 20.20 -61.33
N GLU A 57 12.42 20.50 -61.59
CA GLU A 57 13.41 20.98 -60.61
C GLU A 57 12.95 22.29 -59.96
N ARG A 58 12.49 23.27 -60.76
CA ARG A 58 11.87 24.52 -60.27
C ARG A 58 10.65 24.25 -59.38
N ARG A 59 9.76 23.33 -59.79
CA ARG A 59 8.59 22.93 -58.98
C ARG A 59 9.00 22.29 -57.66
N LEU A 60 10.01 21.41 -57.66
CA LEU A 60 10.55 20.79 -56.45
C LEU A 60 11.20 21.84 -55.54
N MET A 61 11.95 22.80 -56.08
CA MET A 61 12.53 23.90 -55.30
C MET A 61 11.48 24.84 -54.72
N SER A 62 10.38 25.11 -55.44
CA SER A 62 9.20 25.79 -54.87
C SER A 62 8.61 24.97 -53.73
N LYS A 63 8.36 23.67 -53.95
CA LYS A 63 7.82 22.75 -52.95
C LYS A 63 8.68 22.69 -51.68
N CYS A 64 10.01 22.68 -51.82
CA CYS A 64 10.94 22.71 -50.69
C CYS A 64 10.90 24.06 -49.95
N ARG A 65 10.77 25.19 -50.64
CA ARG A 65 10.60 26.52 -50.03
C ARG A 65 9.27 26.65 -49.29
N GLU A 66 8.18 26.17 -49.89
CA GLU A 66 6.84 26.05 -49.27
C GLU A 66 6.90 25.21 -47.99
N LEU A 67 7.40 23.97 -48.08
CA LEU A 67 7.52 23.07 -46.94
C LEU A 67 8.45 23.62 -45.84
N ASN A 68 9.52 24.32 -46.18
CA ASN A 68 10.39 24.94 -45.18
C ASN A 68 9.69 26.12 -44.48
N ALA A 69 8.90 26.92 -45.22
CA ALA A 69 8.06 27.96 -44.62
C ALA A 69 6.97 27.36 -43.71
N GLU A 70 6.35 26.24 -44.10
CA GLU A 70 5.42 25.47 -43.26
C GLU A 70 6.11 24.91 -41.99
N ILE A 71 7.36 24.44 -42.09
CA ILE A 71 8.16 23.97 -40.95
C ILE A 71 8.46 25.12 -39.98
N VAL A 72 8.81 26.32 -40.48
CA VAL A 72 9.00 27.51 -39.63
C VAL A 72 7.67 27.98 -39.02
N ALA A 73 6.58 27.95 -39.78
CA ALA A 73 5.24 28.33 -39.31
C ALA A 73 4.66 27.32 -38.28
N THR A 74 5.01 26.04 -38.38
CA THR A 74 4.62 25.02 -37.39
C THR A 74 5.55 25.06 -36.16
N SER A 75 6.85 25.26 -36.34
CA SER A 75 7.81 25.48 -35.23
C SER A 75 7.42 26.67 -34.36
N THR A 76 7.05 27.80 -34.96
CA THR A 76 6.56 28.98 -34.22
C THR A 76 5.22 28.73 -33.50
N LYS A 77 4.28 28.00 -34.13
CA LYS A 77 3.04 27.54 -33.46
C LYS A 77 3.31 26.60 -32.29
N VAL A 78 4.26 25.67 -32.41
CA VAL A 78 4.70 24.77 -31.33
C VAL A 78 5.36 25.56 -30.20
N SER A 79 6.21 26.54 -30.50
CA SER A 79 6.79 27.44 -29.50
C SER A 79 5.72 28.24 -28.74
N ALA A 80 4.69 28.73 -29.42
CA ALA A 80 3.55 29.39 -28.79
C ALA A 80 2.73 28.44 -27.90
N ALA A 81 2.46 27.22 -28.39
CA ALA A 81 1.75 26.19 -27.60
C ALA A 81 2.53 25.74 -26.36
N LEU A 82 3.86 25.64 -26.44
CA LEU A 82 4.73 25.35 -25.30
C LEU A 82 4.72 26.48 -24.27
N LYS A 83 4.72 27.75 -24.71
CA LYS A 83 4.57 28.91 -23.80
C LYS A 83 3.22 28.90 -23.08
N LEU A 84 2.12 28.69 -23.82
CA LEU A 84 0.79 28.56 -23.23
C LEU A 84 0.73 27.40 -22.23
N SER A 85 1.28 26.23 -22.57
CA SER A 85 1.37 25.09 -21.64
C SER A 85 2.21 25.40 -20.39
N GLN A 86 3.21 26.28 -20.49
CA GLN A 86 4.04 26.70 -19.36
C GLN A 86 3.35 27.79 -18.51
N GLU A 87 2.52 28.64 -19.12
CA GLU A 87 1.62 29.56 -18.43
C GLU A 87 0.50 28.79 -17.70
N ASP A 88 -0.04 27.73 -18.31
CA ASP A 88 -0.97 26.78 -17.70
C ASP A 88 -0.33 26.03 -16.53
N GLU A 89 0.90 25.54 -16.64
CA GLU A 89 1.62 24.94 -15.50
C GLU A 89 1.80 25.95 -14.34
N ASN A 90 2.07 27.22 -14.65
CA ASN A 90 2.20 28.28 -13.64
C ASN A 90 0.87 28.64 -12.96
N THR A 91 -0.25 28.68 -13.70
CA THR A 91 -1.58 28.91 -13.11
C THR A 91 -2.08 27.68 -12.34
N ILE A 92 -1.81 26.46 -12.82
CA ILE A 92 -2.03 25.23 -12.05
C ILE A 92 -1.19 25.25 -10.76
N ALA A 93 0.04 25.79 -10.79
CA ALA A 93 0.87 25.93 -9.60
C ALA A 93 0.40 27.04 -8.64
N SER A 94 -0.22 28.13 -9.09
CA SER A 94 -0.84 29.11 -8.18
C SER A 94 -2.12 28.53 -7.57
N LEU A 95 -3.00 27.94 -8.39
CA LEU A 95 -4.23 27.29 -7.94
C LEU A 95 -3.97 26.14 -6.97
N LYS A 96 -2.91 25.34 -7.14
CA LYS A 96 -2.48 24.33 -6.15
C LYS A 96 -2.08 24.97 -4.81
N ARG A 97 -1.33 26.08 -4.81
CA ARG A 97 -0.97 26.81 -3.57
C ARG A 97 -2.20 27.41 -2.88
N GLU A 98 -3.21 27.82 -3.63
CA GLU A 98 -4.49 28.30 -3.07
C GLU A 98 -5.35 27.15 -2.55
N LEU A 99 -5.36 26.01 -3.23
CA LEU A 99 -5.97 24.77 -2.75
C LEU A 99 -5.31 24.31 -1.43
N ASP A 100 -3.99 24.35 -1.31
CA ASP A 100 -3.25 24.01 -0.08
C ASP A 100 -3.58 24.97 1.07
N LYS A 101 -3.76 26.28 0.79
CA LYS A 101 -4.24 27.26 1.78
C LYS A 101 -5.67 26.94 2.21
N ALA A 102 -6.55 26.59 1.26
CA ALA A 102 -7.93 26.22 1.55
C ALA A 102 -8.03 24.92 2.36
N TRP A 103 -7.24 23.89 2.03
CA TRP A 103 -7.12 22.67 2.84
C TRP A 103 -6.65 22.98 4.25
N LYS A 104 -5.59 23.78 4.44
CA LYS A 104 -5.12 24.18 5.78
C LYS A 104 -6.17 24.95 6.59
N MET A 105 -7.04 25.75 5.93
CA MET A 105 -8.18 26.39 6.59
C MET A 105 -9.30 25.39 6.94
N VAL A 106 -9.54 24.38 6.10
CA VAL A 106 -10.48 23.28 6.39
C VAL A 106 -9.97 22.36 7.51
N ASP A 107 -8.68 22.03 7.52
CA ASP A 107 -8.06 21.22 8.57
C ASP A 107 -8.06 21.97 9.91
N ALA A 108 -7.78 23.28 9.90
CA ALA A 108 -7.92 24.14 11.08
C ALA A 108 -9.39 24.30 11.54
N ALA A 109 -10.37 24.18 10.64
CA ALA A 109 -11.78 24.15 10.99
C ALA A 109 -12.21 22.78 11.57
N HIS A 110 -11.72 21.67 11.00
CA HIS A 110 -11.95 20.33 11.55
C HIS A 110 -11.27 20.12 12.91
N GLU A 111 -10.08 20.69 13.16
CA GLU A 111 -9.44 20.66 14.48
C GLU A 111 -10.17 21.51 15.53
N LYS A 112 -10.91 22.55 15.11
CA LYS A 112 -11.90 23.23 15.99
C LYS A 112 -13.12 22.34 16.22
N GLU A 113 -13.77 21.88 15.15
CA GLU A 113 -14.94 21.01 15.19
C GLU A 113 -14.71 19.73 16.03
N LYS A 114 -13.50 19.19 16.02
CA LYS A 114 -13.08 18.05 16.84
C LYS A 114 -13.00 18.41 18.32
N LYS A 115 -12.41 19.57 18.67
CA LYS A 115 -12.39 20.08 20.05
C LYS A 115 -13.79 20.42 20.54
N ASP A 116 -14.63 21.00 19.68
CA ASP A 116 -16.04 21.26 19.97
C ASP A 116 -16.80 19.93 20.20
N LYS A 117 -16.50 18.87 19.44
CA LYS A 117 -17.03 17.51 19.67
C LYS A 117 -16.50 16.85 20.94
N GLU A 118 -15.24 17.07 21.31
CA GLU A 118 -14.67 16.61 22.58
C GLU A 118 -15.31 17.35 23.77
N ILE A 119 -15.54 18.67 23.66
CA ILE A 119 -16.31 19.45 24.63
C ILE A 119 -17.76 18.94 24.72
N ILE A 120 -18.44 18.70 23.59
CA ILE A 120 -19.80 18.13 23.56
C ILE A 120 -19.83 16.70 24.13
N LYS A 121 -18.77 15.90 23.95
CA LYS A 121 -18.64 14.56 24.57
C LYS A 121 -18.51 14.69 26.09
N ASN A 122 -17.63 15.56 26.58
CA ASN A 122 -17.43 15.78 28.00
C ASN A 122 -18.72 16.32 28.66
N LEU A 123 -19.40 17.30 28.05
CA LEU A 123 -20.70 17.78 28.52
C LEU A 123 -21.79 16.69 28.49
N ARG A 124 -21.73 15.75 27.54
CA ARG A 124 -22.64 14.59 27.52
C ARG A 124 -22.34 13.60 28.64
N GLU A 125 -21.06 13.36 28.93
CA GLU A 125 -20.62 12.52 30.05
C GLU A 125 -20.97 13.16 31.40
N GLU A 126 -20.80 14.48 31.55
CA GLU A 126 -21.30 15.24 32.71
C GLU A 126 -22.84 15.15 32.85
N THR A 127 -23.61 15.27 31.75
CA THR A 127 -25.07 15.04 31.83
C THR A 127 -25.45 13.59 32.14
N ALA A 128 -24.65 12.60 31.72
CA ALA A 128 -24.88 11.20 32.04
C ALA A 128 -24.60 10.90 33.53
N ASP A 129 -23.52 11.48 34.09
CA ASP A 129 -23.21 11.34 35.51
C ASP A 129 -24.14 12.17 36.42
N LEU A 130 -24.69 13.28 35.93
CA LEU A 130 -25.80 13.97 36.59
C LEU A 130 -27.11 13.16 36.51
N THR A 131 -27.38 12.48 35.39
CA THR A 131 -28.55 11.59 35.26
C THR A 131 -28.45 10.41 36.22
N LYS A 132 -27.28 9.75 36.33
CA LYS A 132 -27.03 8.71 37.33
C LYS A 132 -27.23 9.19 38.77
N LYS A 133 -26.84 10.43 39.09
CA LYS A 133 -27.06 11.02 40.43
C LYS A 133 -28.53 11.30 40.72
N ILE A 134 -29.35 11.56 39.69
CA ILE A 134 -30.81 11.68 39.82
C ILE A 134 -31.45 10.29 40.00
N GLU A 135 -31.02 9.28 39.23
CA GLU A 135 -31.48 7.89 39.39
C GLU A 135 -31.13 7.30 40.76
N GLN A 136 -30.05 7.75 41.40
CA GLN A 136 -29.65 7.34 42.75
C GLN A 136 -30.34 8.10 43.90
N GLN A 137 -31.35 8.95 43.64
CA GLN A 137 -32.10 9.68 44.69
C GLN A 137 -33.62 9.42 44.72
N SER A 138 -34.10 8.30 44.17
CA SER A 138 -35.47 7.82 44.45
C SER A 138 -35.56 6.29 44.52
N GLY A 139 -35.39 5.71 45.73
CA GLY A 139 -35.42 4.25 45.90
C GLY A 139 -35.10 3.72 47.32
N PHE A 140 -35.37 4.49 48.38
CA PHE A 140 -35.05 4.09 49.76
C PHE A 140 -36.20 3.30 50.42
N SER A 141 -36.16 1.96 50.31
CA SER A 141 -36.91 1.00 51.13
C SER A 141 -36.47 -0.44 50.79
N GLY A 142 -35.99 -1.28 51.70
CA GLY A 142 -35.69 -1.10 53.12
C GLY A 142 -34.77 -2.23 53.64
N ASP A 143 -34.60 -2.33 54.95
CA ASP A 143 -33.92 -3.39 55.69
C ASP A 143 -32.42 -3.63 55.41
N GLN A 144 -31.62 -2.77 56.04
CA GLN A 144 -30.46 -3.22 56.84
C GLN A 144 -30.95 -4.22 57.93
N GLU A 145 -30.17 -5.13 58.50
CA GLU A 145 -28.71 -5.26 58.55
C GLU A 145 -28.29 -6.73 58.84
N GLN A 146 -27.01 -6.98 59.13
CA GLN A 146 -26.39 -8.29 59.42
C GLN A 146 -26.36 -9.22 58.19
N SER A 147 -25.22 -9.48 57.53
CA SER A 147 -23.85 -9.64 58.03
C SER A 147 -23.77 -10.60 59.20
N GLU A 148 -23.63 -11.90 58.88
CA GLU A 148 -22.65 -12.87 59.38
C GLU A 148 -23.05 -14.27 58.86
N LEU A 149 -22.21 -15.23 58.46
CA LEU A 149 -20.79 -15.40 58.14
C LEU A 149 -20.61 -16.93 57.86
N PHE A 150 -19.41 -17.37 57.47
CA PHE A 150 -18.82 -18.67 57.88
C PHE A 150 -19.27 -20.06 57.37
N LYS A 151 -20.31 -20.29 56.54
CA LYS A 151 -20.87 -21.69 56.41
C LYS A 151 -21.12 -22.35 55.04
N LEU A 152 -20.59 -21.88 53.89
CA LEU A 152 -20.85 -22.60 52.61
C LEU A 152 -19.85 -22.44 51.45
N ASN A 153 -18.54 -22.21 51.66
CA ASN A 153 -17.60 -22.23 50.51
C ASN A 153 -16.11 -22.55 50.74
N GLU A 154 -15.65 -22.91 51.95
CA GLU A 154 -14.24 -23.30 52.18
C GLU A 154 -14.03 -24.78 52.58
N GLU A 155 -15.09 -25.53 52.88
CA GLU A 155 -14.99 -26.93 53.34
C GLU A 155 -14.95 -27.93 52.17
N LEU A 156 -15.67 -27.66 51.08
CA LEU A 156 -15.84 -28.57 49.92
C LEU A 156 -14.64 -28.65 48.95
N SER A 157 -13.41 -28.40 49.42
CA SER A 157 -12.18 -28.59 48.61
C SER A 157 -10.93 -29.01 49.40
N ARG A 158 -11.07 -29.46 50.66
CA ARG A 158 -9.98 -30.14 51.39
C ARG A 158 -10.21 -31.65 51.58
N GLU A 159 -11.47 -32.10 51.68
CA GLU A 159 -11.79 -33.51 51.99
C GLU A 159 -11.53 -34.52 50.87
N ARG A 160 -11.23 -34.07 49.63
CA ARG A 160 -10.98 -34.97 48.49
C ARG A 160 -9.60 -35.61 48.52
N ASP A 161 -8.58 -34.89 49.00
CA ASP A 161 -7.18 -35.24 48.72
C ASP A 161 -6.48 -36.00 49.88
N GLU A 162 -7.18 -36.23 51.00
CA GLU A 162 -6.69 -37.06 52.12
C GLU A 162 -7.15 -38.54 52.04
N LEU A 163 -8.16 -38.85 51.22
CA LEU A 163 -8.74 -40.20 51.09
C LEU A 163 -8.04 -41.12 50.07
N LEU A 164 -6.72 -40.99 49.92
CA LEU A 164 -5.85 -41.98 49.27
C LEU A 164 -4.77 -42.56 50.21
N ALA A 165 -4.70 -42.12 51.47
CA ALA A 165 -3.75 -42.64 52.46
C ALA A 165 -4.27 -43.86 53.28
N SER A 166 -5.52 -44.28 53.07
CA SER A 166 -6.26 -45.19 53.97
C SER A 166 -6.33 -46.66 53.50
N VAL A 167 -5.32 -47.17 52.78
CA VAL A 167 -5.33 -48.52 52.18
C VAL A 167 -4.27 -49.47 52.76
N GLU A 168 -3.19 -48.99 53.38
CA GLU A 168 -2.12 -49.87 53.90
C GLU A 168 -2.24 -50.25 55.41
N GLU A 169 -3.04 -49.55 56.22
CA GLU A 169 -3.26 -49.98 57.63
C GLU A 169 -4.03 -51.31 57.75
N LEU A 170 -4.78 -51.72 56.71
CA LEU A 170 -5.57 -52.96 56.70
C LEU A 170 -4.80 -54.20 56.20
N ARG A 171 -3.51 -54.31 56.54
CA ARG A 171 -2.76 -55.60 56.47
C ARG A 171 -2.14 -56.08 57.77
N ASN A 172 -1.99 -55.23 58.80
CA ASN A 172 -1.38 -55.63 60.09
C ASN A 172 -2.38 -55.99 61.20
N LYS A 173 -3.70 -56.01 60.93
CA LYS A 173 -4.74 -56.47 61.88
C LYS A 173 -5.48 -57.74 61.44
N LEU A 174 -4.84 -58.59 60.62
CA LEU A 174 -5.38 -59.91 60.21
C LEU A 174 -4.37 -61.05 60.43
N LYS A 175 -3.62 -61.02 61.54
CA LYS A 175 -2.87 -62.20 62.04
C LYS A 175 -2.66 -62.30 63.56
N GLN A 176 -3.33 -61.46 64.34
CA GLN A 176 -3.53 -61.65 65.79
C GLN A 176 -5.00 -61.46 66.17
N LEU A 177 -5.90 -62.13 65.43
CA LEU A 177 -7.25 -62.43 65.90
C LEU A 177 -7.27 -63.83 66.54
N ASN A 178 -6.30 -64.07 67.43
CA ASN A 178 -6.41 -65.13 68.42
C ASN A 178 -7.50 -64.71 69.41
N LEU A 179 -8.36 -65.66 69.79
CA LEU A 179 -9.54 -65.45 70.64
C LEU A 179 -10.68 -64.67 69.97
N THR A 180 -11.30 -65.35 69.00
CA THR A 180 -12.70 -65.73 69.25
C THR A 180 -12.83 -66.27 70.69
N GLN A 181 -13.34 -65.41 71.57
CA GLN A 181 -14.55 -65.69 72.34
C GLN A 181 -14.63 -67.06 73.03
N GLN A 182 -14.44 -67.06 74.35
CA GLN A 182 -14.90 -68.14 75.21
C GLN A 182 -16.43 -68.16 75.26
N GLU A 183 -17.03 -68.98 74.40
CA GLU A 183 -18.17 -69.80 74.82
C GLU A 183 -17.59 -71.22 74.96
N THR A 184 -17.54 -71.85 76.14
CA THR A 184 -18.24 -71.58 77.40
C THR A 184 -17.34 -71.76 78.64
N GLN A 185 -17.57 -70.97 79.70
CA GLN A 185 -17.12 -71.37 81.04
C GLN A 185 -18.09 -72.40 81.65
N THR A 186 -17.53 -73.52 82.10
CA THR A 186 -17.94 -74.38 83.24
C THR A 186 -19.41 -74.46 83.66
N LEU A 187 -19.90 -75.71 83.78
CA LEU A 187 -21.20 -76.12 84.33
C LEU A 187 -22.38 -75.84 83.36
N ARG A 188 -23.37 -76.73 83.20
CA ARG A 188 -23.65 -78.01 83.88
C ARG A 188 -24.68 -78.84 83.09
N GLU A 189 -24.64 -80.17 83.22
CA GLU A 189 -25.80 -81.11 83.19
C GLU A 189 -26.73 -81.12 81.94
N GLN A 190 -27.28 -82.22 81.41
CA GLN A 190 -27.32 -83.68 81.70
C GLN A 190 -27.23 -84.44 80.36
N ALA A 191 -27.04 -85.76 80.25
CA ALA A 191 -27.14 -86.88 81.20
C ALA A 191 -25.88 -87.80 81.05
N GLN A 192 -25.43 -88.62 82.01
CA GLN A 192 -26.10 -89.78 82.64
C GLN A 192 -26.64 -90.80 81.59
N GLU A 193 -26.37 -92.11 81.61
CA GLU A 193 -25.91 -92.97 82.72
C GLU A 193 -24.48 -93.57 82.62
N THR A 194 -24.28 -94.87 82.92
CA THR A 194 -23.19 -95.39 83.81
C THR A 194 -22.88 -96.90 83.54
N ILE A 195 -22.12 -97.73 84.30
CA ILE A 195 -21.49 -97.71 85.64
C ILE A 195 -20.35 -98.78 85.80
N SER A 196 -19.47 -98.65 86.81
CA SER A 196 -18.71 -99.72 87.54
C SER A 196 -17.50 -100.48 86.89
N GLN A 197 -16.54 -101.14 87.61
CA GLN A 197 -16.02 -101.10 89.03
C GLN A 197 -14.71 -101.96 89.27
N MET A 198 -13.88 -101.59 90.28
CA MET A 198 -13.15 -102.40 91.33
C MET A 198 -11.90 -103.36 91.14
N ARG A 199 -10.90 -103.20 92.09
CA ARG A 199 -10.02 -104.20 92.85
C ARG A 199 -8.79 -104.87 92.12
N LEU A 200 -7.72 -105.49 92.74
CA LEU A 200 -7.44 -106.13 94.08
C LEU A 200 -6.00 -105.92 94.75
N LYS A 201 -5.20 -106.94 95.23
CA LYS A 201 -4.20 -106.84 96.37
C LYS A 201 -3.13 -108.00 96.62
N GLU A 202 -1.97 -107.72 97.32
CA GLU A 202 -1.06 -108.59 98.21
C GLU A 202 0.08 -109.49 97.59
N LYS A 203 1.18 -110.08 98.20
CA LYS A 203 1.63 -110.63 99.56
C LYS A 203 3.21 -110.59 99.86
N LEU A 204 3.77 -111.33 100.87
CA LEU A 204 5.18 -111.33 101.45
C LEU A 204 5.62 -112.63 102.29
N ASP A 205 6.87 -112.73 102.88
CA ASP A 205 7.46 -113.58 104.02
C ASP A 205 7.93 -115.12 103.91
N LYS A 206 8.77 -115.86 104.74
CA LYS A 206 9.89 -115.72 105.79
C LYS A 206 10.62 -117.06 106.31
N GLU A 207 11.89 -117.02 106.84
CA GLU A 207 12.69 -117.82 107.91
C GLU A 207 12.90 -119.42 107.98
N VAL A 208 13.81 -120.16 108.75
CA VAL A 208 15.23 -120.08 109.36
C VAL A 208 15.73 -121.27 110.35
N ARG A 209 17.07 -121.40 110.75
CA ARG A 209 17.80 -122.13 111.92
C ARG A 209 18.08 -123.71 111.86
N GLN A 210 18.91 -124.51 112.63
CA GLN A 210 19.89 -124.44 113.82
C GLN A 210 21.10 -125.51 113.91
N LEU A 211 21.55 -126.14 115.06
CA LEU A 211 22.93 -126.77 115.34
C LEU A 211 23.17 -127.95 116.42
N HIS A 212 24.36 -128.65 116.40
CA HIS A 212 25.20 -129.40 117.47
C HIS A 212 24.95 -130.93 117.90
N THR A 213 25.79 -131.82 118.56
CA THR A 213 27.21 -131.95 119.16
C THR A 213 27.74 -133.44 119.53
N ASP A 214 29.02 -133.61 120.00
CA ASP A 214 29.72 -134.59 120.95
C ASP A 214 30.42 -135.99 120.64
N MET A 215 31.08 -136.66 121.64
CA MET A 215 32.45 -137.32 121.59
C MET A 215 32.77 -138.54 122.57
N GLU A 216 33.81 -139.42 122.31
CA GLU A 216 34.84 -140.02 123.24
C GLU A 216 35.55 -141.40 122.88
N ALA A 217 36.75 -141.67 123.49
CA ALA A 217 37.56 -142.93 123.73
C ALA A 217 37.81 -144.00 122.62
N LYS A 218 38.95 -144.72 122.42
CA LYS A 218 40.34 -144.88 122.96
C LYS A 218 40.64 -145.53 124.34
N MET A 219 41.38 -146.66 124.33
CA MET A 219 42.62 -147.04 125.10
C MET A 219 42.78 -148.58 125.24
N ALA A 220 43.98 -149.14 124.96
CA ALA A 220 44.46 -150.54 125.15
C ALA A 220 45.56 -150.93 124.10
N ASP A 221 46.81 -150.46 124.09
CA ASP A 221 47.87 -150.41 125.12
C ASP A 221 48.53 -151.79 125.43
N LEU A 222 49.82 -151.96 125.79
CA LEU A 222 50.96 -151.01 125.85
C LEU A 222 52.35 -151.72 125.77
N LYS A 223 52.50 -152.89 125.12
CA LYS A 223 53.77 -153.69 125.17
C LYS A 223 54.60 -153.84 123.90
N ALA A 224 54.06 -153.57 122.70
CA ALA A 224 54.90 -153.32 121.52
C ALA A 224 55.68 -151.98 121.63
N LEU A 225 55.24 -151.11 122.55
CA LEU A 225 55.73 -149.75 122.72
C LEU A 225 57.24 -149.65 122.94
N ASN A 226 57.90 -150.65 123.56
CA ASN A 226 59.31 -150.51 123.93
C ASN A 226 60.28 -150.55 122.73
N GLN A 227 59.87 -151.09 121.57
CA GLN A 227 60.58 -150.91 120.30
C GLN A 227 60.05 -149.72 119.48
N GLN A 228 58.79 -149.33 119.69
CA GLN A 228 58.18 -148.16 119.06
C GLN A 228 58.75 -146.84 119.62
N SER A 229 59.09 -146.79 120.91
CA SER A 229 59.61 -145.61 121.60
C SER A 229 60.96 -145.12 121.06
N GLN A 230 61.77 -145.98 120.43
CA GLN A 230 63.03 -145.56 119.83
C GLN A 230 62.78 -144.92 118.46
N LYS A 231 61.92 -145.51 117.62
CA LYS A 231 61.51 -144.93 116.33
C LYS A 231 60.73 -143.61 116.49
N ALA A 232 59.89 -143.52 117.51
CA ALA A 232 59.10 -142.33 117.79
C ALA A 232 59.95 -141.08 118.08
N LYS A 233 61.17 -141.23 118.64
CA LYS A 233 62.09 -140.10 118.85
C LYS A 233 62.64 -139.54 117.53
N ASP A 234 62.98 -140.41 116.59
CA ASP A 234 63.48 -140.01 115.28
C ASP A 234 62.35 -139.39 114.42
N GLU A 235 61.12 -139.89 114.55
CA GLU A 235 59.94 -139.30 113.90
C GLU A 235 59.51 -137.95 114.53
N GLN A 236 59.64 -137.78 115.85
CA GLN A 236 59.34 -136.51 116.52
C GLN A 236 60.24 -135.37 116.01
N GLN A 237 61.56 -135.58 115.90
CA GLN A 237 62.47 -134.56 115.36
C GLN A 237 62.14 -134.20 113.90
N ARG A 238 61.63 -135.16 113.12
CA ARG A 238 61.23 -134.95 111.72
C ARG A 238 59.96 -134.11 111.60
N GLN A 239 58.98 -134.33 112.48
CA GLN A 239 57.76 -133.53 112.52
C GLN A 239 57.99 -132.10 113.03
N GLU A 240 58.90 -131.90 114.00
CA GLU A 240 59.27 -130.56 114.47
C GLU A 240 59.94 -129.69 113.39
N GLN A 241 60.66 -130.30 112.44
CA GLN A 241 61.18 -129.59 111.26
C GLN A 241 60.06 -129.20 110.29
N GLN A 242 59.15 -130.12 109.94
CA GLN A 242 58.01 -129.84 109.06
C GLN A 242 57.08 -128.75 109.62
N LEU A 243 56.90 -128.70 110.95
CA LEU A 243 56.11 -127.65 111.62
C LEU A 243 56.73 -126.24 111.52
N LYS A 244 58.06 -126.14 111.35
CA LYS A 244 58.72 -124.85 111.08
C LYS A 244 58.55 -124.41 109.62
N GLU A 245 58.67 -125.34 108.68
CA GLU A 245 58.49 -125.05 107.25
C GLU A 245 57.05 -124.62 106.92
N LEU A 246 56.05 -125.30 107.49
CA LEU A 246 54.64 -124.94 107.32
C LEU A 246 54.29 -123.53 107.85
N ARG A 247 54.89 -123.10 108.97
CA ARG A 247 54.72 -121.73 109.49
C ARG A 247 55.32 -120.69 108.54
N LEU A 248 56.51 -120.95 108.00
CA LEU A 248 57.19 -120.07 107.04
C LEU A 248 56.44 -119.96 105.70
N LEU A 249 55.77 -121.03 105.26
CA LEU A 249 54.88 -121.01 104.10
C LEU A 249 53.60 -120.20 104.36
N HIS A 250 52.97 -120.38 105.52
CA HIS A 250 51.76 -119.65 105.87
C HIS A 250 52.01 -118.13 105.99
N GLU A 251 53.15 -117.72 106.55
CA GLU A 251 53.49 -116.29 106.71
C GLU A 251 53.78 -115.59 105.37
N LYS A 252 54.26 -116.32 104.35
CA LYS A 252 54.36 -115.83 102.97
C LYS A 252 52.97 -115.69 102.34
N ALA A 253 52.14 -116.73 102.43
CA ALA A 253 50.81 -116.74 101.82
C ALA A 253 49.92 -115.58 102.32
N THR A 254 50.03 -115.18 103.59
CA THR A 254 49.33 -113.99 104.12
C THR A 254 49.82 -112.68 103.50
N LYS A 255 51.14 -112.51 103.31
CA LYS A 255 51.71 -111.28 102.70
C LYS A 255 51.39 -111.18 101.20
N ASP A 256 51.33 -112.31 100.51
CA ASP A 256 50.91 -112.35 99.11
C ASP A 256 49.41 -112.01 98.95
N LEU A 257 48.56 -112.47 99.88
CA LEU A 257 47.13 -112.12 99.92
C LEU A 257 46.91 -110.61 100.14
N GLU A 258 47.60 -110.01 101.10
CA GLU A 258 47.55 -108.56 101.38
C GLU A 258 47.97 -107.73 100.16
N GLN A 259 49.03 -108.12 99.44
CA GLN A 259 49.43 -107.46 98.20
C GLN A 259 48.36 -107.54 97.11
N MET A 260 47.66 -108.68 96.98
CA MET A 260 46.62 -108.85 95.96
C MET A 260 45.36 -108.05 96.30
N GLN A 261 44.98 -107.96 97.57
CA GLN A 261 43.91 -107.07 98.02
C GLN A 261 44.23 -105.59 97.74
N MET A 262 45.46 -105.13 98.05
CA MET A 262 45.91 -103.76 97.77
C MET A 262 45.96 -103.43 96.27
N LYS A 263 46.26 -104.42 95.40
CA LYS A 263 46.17 -104.26 93.94
C LYS A 263 44.72 -104.16 93.46
N SER A 264 43.84 -105.03 93.95
CA SER A 264 42.41 -105.03 93.62
C SER A 264 41.75 -103.69 93.98
N ALA A 265 42.03 -103.16 95.18
CA ALA A 265 41.48 -101.88 95.63
C ALA A 265 41.89 -100.70 94.72
N LYS A 266 43.15 -100.67 94.25
CA LYS A 266 43.62 -99.64 93.31
C LYS A 266 42.95 -99.75 91.95
N GLN A 267 42.87 -100.96 91.37
CA GLN A 267 42.21 -101.16 90.07
C GLN A 267 40.72 -100.79 90.11
N GLN A 268 40.06 -101.01 91.24
CA GLN A 268 38.67 -100.62 91.42
C GLN A 268 38.50 -99.09 91.54
N GLN A 269 39.40 -98.40 92.24
CA GLN A 269 39.44 -96.94 92.30
C GLN A 269 39.75 -96.31 90.92
N GLU A 270 40.68 -96.89 90.15
CA GLU A 270 41.00 -96.48 88.78
C GLU A 270 39.79 -96.67 87.84
N PHE A 271 39.03 -97.77 87.99
CA PHE A 271 37.81 -98.01 87.22
C PHE A 271 36.71 -96.99 87.55
N GLU A 272 36.49 -96.65 88.82
CA GLU A 272 35.51 -95.62 89.24
C GLU A 272 35.89 -94.23 88.70
N GLN A 273 37.19 -93.88 88.70
CA GLN A 273 37.67 -92.64 88.08
C GLN A 273 37.44 -92.62 86.56
N LEU A 274 37.71 -93.72 85.86
CA LEU A 274 37.45 -93.86 84.42
C LEU A 274 35.95 -93.84 84.07
N ALA A 275 35.09 -94.37 84.95
CA ALA A 275 33.64 -94.26 84.80
C ALA A 275 33.18 -92.80 84.93
N SER A 276 33.64 -92.08 85.97
CA SER A 276 33.25 -90.67 86.19
C SER A 276 33.69 -89.73 85.06
N THR A 277 34.90 -89.91 84.53
CA THR A 277 35.41 -89.11 83.40
C THR A 277 34.68 -89.43 82.09
N LYS A 278 34.27 -90.69 81.88
CA LYS A 278 33.39 -91.07 80.76
C LYS A 278 32.02 -90.39 80.84
N GLU A 279 31.38 -90.35 82.01
CA GLU A 279 30.09 -89.68 82.17
C GLU A 279 30.20 -88.15 81.95
N HIS A 280 31.28 -87.53 82.43
CA HIS A 280 31.57 -86.12 82.20
C HIS A 280 31.73 -85.81 80.70
N LEU A 281 32.53 -86.59 79.98
CA LEU A 281 32.72 -86.45 78.53
C LEU A 281 31.43 -86.68 77.72
N ILE A 282 30.51 -87.53 78.19
CA ILE A 282 29.19 -87.71 77.57
C ILE A 282 28.33 -86.46 77.76
N LEU A 283 28.35 -85.84 78.95
CA LEU A 283 27.64 -84.60 79.23
C LEU A 283 28.20 -83.42 78.41
N GLU A 284 29.52 -83.26 78.34
CA GLU A 284 30.17 -82.24 77.49
C GLU A 284 29.82 -82.41 76.01
N ASN A 285 29.90 -83.64 75.48
CA ASN A 285 29.48 -83.92 74.10
C ASN A 285 28.00 -83.57 73.87
N HIS A 286 27.11 -83.83 74.83
CA HIS A 286 25.70 -83.50 74.71
C HIS A 286 25.45 -81.99 74.75
N GLN A 287 26.19 -81.24 75.57
CA GLN A 287 26.17 -79.77 75.60
C GLN A 287 26.65 -79.20 74.26
N ILE A 288 27.84 -79.60 73.80
CA ILE A 288 28.42 -79.15 72.51
C ILE A 288 27.48 -79.48 71.34
N THR A 289 26.86 -80.66 71.33
CA THR A 289 25.89 -81.05 70.27
C THR A 289 24.66 -80.13 70.24
N ASN A 290 24.20 -79.67 71.40
CA ASN A 290 23.06 -78.76 71.49
C ASN A 290 23.45 -77.31 71.16
N GLU A 291 24.64 -76.84 71.56
CA GLU A 291 25.18 -75.55 71.10
C GLU A 291 25.35 -75.51 69.57
N LEU A 292 25.83 -76.61 68.98
CA LEU A 292 26.03 -76.73 67.53
C LEU A 292 24.69 -76.63 66.80
N LYS A 293 23.62 -77.30 67.29
CA LYS A 293 22.25 -77.14 66.75
C LYS A 293 21.75 -75.70 66.86
N MET A 294 21.90 -75.04 68.02
CA MET A 294 21.49 -73.64 68.17
C MET A 294 22.20 -72.73 67.15
N ARG A 295 23.49 -72.98 66.89
CA ARG A 295 24.27 -72.25 65.87
C ARG A 295 23.87 -72.60 64.44
N GLU A 296 23.48 -73.84 64.15
CA GLU A 296 22.88 -74.20 62.87
C GLU A 296 21.53 -73.48 62.66
N GLU A 297 20.68 -73.44 63.69
CA GLU A 297 19.42 -72.70 63.65
C GLU A 297 19.65 -71.19 63.42
N GLU A 298 20.53 -70.54 64.19
CA GLU A 298 20.97 -69.15 63.95
C GLU A 298 21.45 -68.93 62.51
N VAL A 299 22.29 -69.83 61.97
CA VAL A 299 22.78 -69.75 60.58
C VAL A 299 21.64 -69.92 59.56
N THR A 300 20.64 -70.78 59.82
CA THR A 300 19.47 -70.87 58.93
C THR A 300 18.60 -69.61 58.98
N GLN A 301 18.41 -69.01 60.16
CA GLN A 301 17.68 -67.75 60.30
C GLN A 301 18.40 -66.62 59.55
N MET A 302 19.71 -66.45 59.77
CA MET A 302 20.54 -65.48 59.05
C MET A 302 20.51 -65.68 57.52
N ARG A 303 20.52 -66.94 57.04
CA ARG A 303 20.35 -67.24 55.60
C ARG A 303 18.96 -66.84 55.07
N GLN A 304 17.90 -67.05 55.85
CA GLN A 304 16.56 -66.59 55.48
C GLN A 304 16.46 -65.06 55.46
N GLU A 305 17.11 -64.36 56.41
CA GLU A 305 17.16 -62.91 56.43
C GLU A 305 17.96 -62.33 55.27
N ILE A 306 19.11 -62.89 54.93
CA ILE A 306 19.87 -62.55 53.72
C ILE A 306 19.00 -62.75 52.47
N SER A 307 18.23 -63.85 52.38
CA SER A 307 17.30 -64.07 51.26
C SER A 307 16.17 -63.04 51.20
N LYS A 308 15.61 -62.63 52.35
CA LYS A 308 14.62 -61.53 52.44
C LYS A 308 15.24 -60.21 52.00
N GLN A 309 16.44 -59.86 52.47
CA GLN A 309 17.13 -58.62 52.14
C GLN A 309 17.54 -58.54 50.66
N ILE A 310 17.97 -59.66 50.05
CA ILE A 310 18.23 -59.73 48.60
C ILE A 310 16.94 -59.46 47.82
N LYS A 311 15.82 -60.11 48.16
CA LYS A 311 14.53 -59.88 47.51
C LYS A 311 14.02 -58.45 47.69
N MET A 312 14.20 -57.87 48.87
CA MET A 312 13.87 -56.46 49.12
C MET A 312 14.73 -55.53 48.27
N ARG A 313 16.05 -55.76 48.21
CA ARG A 313 16.97 -54.99 47.35
C ARG A 313 16.61 -55.11 45.87
N GLU A 314 16.29 -56.30 45.37
CA GLU A 314 15.86 -56.51 43.98
C GLU A 314 14.55 -55.79 43.69
N ALA A 315 13.60 -55.80 44.63
CA ALA A 315 12.33 -55.07 44.49
C ALA A 315 12.52 -53.55 44.51
N THR A 316 13.35 -53.00 45.42
CA THR A 316 13.67 -51.57 45.43
C THR A 316 14.50 -51.16 44.22
N GLN A 317 15.43 -51.99 43.76
CA GLN A 317 16.24 -51.69 42.57
C GLN A 317 15.39 -51.72 41.30
N LYS A 318 14.41 -52.64 41.17
CA LYS A 318 13.42 -52.62 40.08
C LYS A 318 12.53 -51.37 40.13
N LYS A 319 12.00 -51.01 41.30
CA LYS A 319 11.26 -49.75 41.49
C LYS A 319 12.10 -48.53 41.12
N TYR A 320 13.39 -48.51 41.50
CA TYR A 320 14.31 -47.43 41.17
C TYR A 320 14.49 -47.26 39.66
N HIS A 321 14.73 -48.35 38.91
CA HIS A 321 14.82 -48.28 37.44
C HIS A 321 13.50 -47.80 36.83
N GLN A 322 12.35 -48.31 37.29
CA GLN A 322 11.04 -47.84 36.83
C GLN A 322 10.81 -46.34 37.08
N MET A 323 11.33 -45.79 38.19
CA MET A 323 11.27 -44.34 38.46
C MET A 323 12.28 -43.54 37.62
N GLU A 324 13.44 -44.10 37.26
CA GLU A 324 14.37 -43.47 36.31
C GLU A 324 13.82 -43.47 34.88
N ASP A 325 13.22 -44.58 34.43
CA ASP A 325 12.54 -44.68 33.13
C ASP A 325 11.38 -43.67 33.04
N GLN A 326 10.49 -43.64 34.03
CA GLN A 326 9.40 -42.65 34.10
C GLN A 326 9.91 -41.21 34.16
N LYS A 327 11.02 -40.95 34.86
CA LYS A 327 11.64 -39.62 34.87
C LYS A 327 12.19 -39.26 33.49
N ALA A 328 12.84 -40.19 32.79
CA ALA A 328 13.33 -39.97 31.43
C ALA A 328 12.19 -39.66 30.46
N ASP A 329 11.08 -40.41 30.53
CA ASP A 329 9.86 -40.12 29.76
C ASP A 329 9.30 -38.72 30.07
N VAL A 330 9.25 -38.31 31.35
CA VAL A 330 8.79 -36.98 31.76
C VAL A 330 9.73 -35.86 31.32
N ASP A 331 11.06 -36.05 31.40
CA ASP A 331 12.03 -35.07 30.89
C ASP A 331 11.97 -34.98 29.35
N VAL A 332 11.72 -36.08 28.63
CA VAL A 332 11.44 -36.05 27.18
C VAL A 332 10.14 -35.31 26.85
N GLN A 333 9.04 -35.58 27.58
CA GLN A 333 7.77 -34.85 27.42
C GLN A 333 7.91 -33.36 27.72
N LYS A 334 8.75 -33.00 28.70
CA LYS A 334 9.05 -31.61 29.08
C LYS A 334 9.85 -30.89 28.00
N GLU A 335 10.84 -31.52 27.36
CA GLU A 335 11.55 -30.90 26.24
C GLU A 335 10.70 -30.85 24.95
N THR A 336 9.81 -31.82 24.69
CA THR A 336 8.85 -31.69 23.57
C THR A 336 7.79 -30.62 23.81
N LEU A 337 7.27 -30.49 25.03
CA LEU A 337 6.37 -29.39 25.41
C LEU A 337 7.05 -28.03 25.33
N LYS A 338 8.31 -27.88 25.75
CA LYS A 338 9.11 -26.66 25.52
C LYS A 338 9.26 -26.33 24.03
N ALA A 339 9.54 -27.34 23.20
CA ALA A 339 9.66 -27.14 21.76
C ALA A 339 8.32 -26.72 21.12
N GLN A 340 7.21 -27.28 21.60
CA GLN A 340 5.86 -26.87 21.19
C GLN A 340 5.53 -25.44 21.66
N ILE A 341 5.85 -25.09 22.91
CA ILE A 341 5.69 -23.73 23.44
C ILE A 341 6.48 -22.73 22.60
N SER A 342 7.78 -22.99 22.35
CA SER A 342 8.60 -22.10 21.53
C SER A 342 8.13 -21.99 20.07
N GLY A 343 7.53 -23.06 19.53
CA GLY A 343 6.82 -23.02 18.25
C GLY A 343 5.60 -22.10 18.30
N LEU A 344 4.70 -22.31 19.26
CA LEU A 344 3.48 -21.52 19.45
C LEU A 344 3.76 -20.05 19.79
N GLU A 345 4.80 -19.75 20.57
CA GLU A 345 5.27 -18.38 20.85
C GLU A 345 5.71 -17.68 19.56
N LYS A 346 6.43 -18.37 18.69
CA LYS A 346 6.90 -17.86 17.40
C LYS A 346 5.75 -17.70 16.40
N ASP A 347 4.82 -18.65 16.36
CA ASP A 347 3.63 -18.58 15.52
C ASP A 347 2.72 -17.44 15.98
N LEU A 348 2.56 -17.24 17.29
CA LEU A 348 1.85 -16.10 17.89
C LEU A 348 2.57 -14.78 17.57
N GLU A 349 3.89 -14.70 17.68
CA GLU A 349 4.65 -13.51 17.28
C GLU A 349 4.49 -13.20 15.78
N SER A 350 4.38 -14.24 14.93
CA SER A 350 4.10 -14.09 13.51
C SER A 350 2.68 -13.61 13.23
N ALA A 351 1.68 -14.14 13.95
CA ALA A 351 0.29 -13.71 13.86
C ALA A 351 0.09 -12.29 14.40
N GLN A 352 0.80 -11.90 15.46
CA GLN A 352 0.84 -10.55 15.99
C GLN A 352 1.40 -9.57 14.94
N LYS A 353 2.51 -9.93 14.28
CA LYS A 353 3.10 -9.13 13.19
C LYS A 353 2.17 -9.03 11.98
N GLN A 354 1.47 -10.11 11.63
CA GLN A 354 0.48 -10.11 10.55
C GLN A 354 -0.72 -9.22 10.90
N ALA A 355 -1.25 -9.30 12.11
CA ALA A 355 -2.32 -8.42 12.59
C ALA A 355 -1.88 -6.94 12.61
N ASP A 356 -0.62 -6.64 12.95
CA ASP A 356 -0.04 -5.29 12.87
C ASP A 356 0.22 -4.82 11.43
N THR A 357 0.31 -5.69 10.43
CA THR A 357 0.29 -5.30 9.01
C THR A 357 -1.13 -5.14 8.49
N ASP A 358 -2.04 -6.04 8.86
CA ASP A 358 -3.45 -6.00 8.43
C ASP A 358 -4.17 -4.78 9.03
N LYS A 359 -3.82 -4.38 10.26
CA LYS A 359 -4.28 -3.13 10.86
C LYS A 359 -3.82 -1.89 10.08
N LYS A 360 -2.58 -1.91 9.54
CA LYS A 360 -2.06 -0.80 8.71
C LYS A 360 -2.75 -0.74 7.35
N THR A 361 -2.97 -1.88 6.70
CA THR A 361 -3.71 -1.91 5.43
C THR A 361 -5.18 -1.54 5.63
N ILE A 362 -5.81 -1.90 6.76
CA ILE A 362 -7.14 -1.41 7.15
C ILE A 362 -7.13 0.11 7.36
N ASP A 363 -6.17 0.67 8.09
CA ASP A 363 -6.05 2.12 8.29
C ASP A 363 -5.80 2.87 6.96
N GLU A 364 -5.04 2.28 6.04
CA GLU A 364 -4.79 2.80 4.69
C GLU A 364 -6.07 2.75 3.83
N LEU A 365 -6.76 1.61 3.77
CA LEU A 365 -8.04 1.46 3.06
C LEU A 365 -9.14 2.36 3.64
N ILE A 366 -9.13 2.62 4.95
CA ILE A 366 -10.03 3.61 5.59
C ILE A 366 -9.73 5.03 5.08
N ARG A 367 -8.46 5.41 4.96
CA ARG A 367 -8.06 6.71 4.40
C ARG A 367 -8.40 6.83 2.92
N GLU A 368 -8.20 5.77 2.14
CA GLU A 368 -8.58 5.72 0.72
C GLU A 368 -10.10 5.84 0.56
N ARG A 369 -10.89 5.05 1.30
CA ARG A 369 -12.35 5.16 1.38
C ARG A 369 -12.80 6.58 1.70
N ASP A 370 -12.18 7.24 2.67
CA ASP A 370 -12.59 8.59 3.09
C ASP A 370 -12.16 9.68 2.09
N ASN A 371 -11.03 9.50 1.41
CA ASN A 371 -10.64 10.35 0.29
C ASN A 371 -11.56 10.14 -0.93
N LEU A 372 -11.93 8.90 -1.25
CA LEU A 372 -12.91 8.58 -2.28
C LEU A 372 -14.30 9.16 -1.94
N ASN A 373 -14.77 9.02 -0.70
CA ASN A 373 -16.02 9.64 -0.23
C ASN A 373 -15.98 11.18 -0.32
N LYS A 374 -14.85 11.82 0.06
CA LYS A 374 -14.65 13.27 -0.14
C LYS A 374 -14.70 13.65 -1.62
N ASN A 375 -14.11 12.84 -2.50
CA ASN A 375 -14.11 13.08 -3.94
C ASN A 375 -15.49 12.86 -4.58
N ILE A 376 -16.23 11.82 -4.17
CA ILE A 376 -17.62 11.57 -4.59
C ILE A 376 -18.52 12.73 -4.18
N LYS A 377 -18.41 13.24 -2.94
CA LYS A 377 -19.17 14.41 -2.48
C LYS A 377 -18.82 15.68 -3.27
N LYS A 378 -17.54 15.92 -3.59
CA LYS A 378 -17.10 17.03 -4.45
C LYS A 378 -17.63 16.90 -5.87
N ALA A 379 -17.59 15.69 -6.45
CA ALA A 379 -18.12 15.41 -7.77
C ALA A 379 -19.64 15.65 -7.83
N ALA A 380 -20.40 15.07 -6.89
CA ALA A 380 -21.85 15.27 -6.79
C ALA A 380 -22.23 16.74 -6.68
N ALA A 381 -21.54 17.53 -5.85
CA ALA A 381 -21.76 18.98 -5.73
C ALA A 381 -21.37 19.77 -6.99
N SER A 382 -20.44 19.28 -7.82
CA SER A 382 -20.18 19.84 -9.16
C SER A 382 -21.30 19.48 -10.13
N THR A 383 -21.71 18.22 -10.16
CA THR A 383 -22.80 17.72 -11.01
C THR A 383 -24.12 18.43 -10.70
N GLU A 384 -24.43 18.70 -9.43
CA GLU A 384 -25.61 19.47 -9.02
C GLU A 384 -25.55 20.92 -9.55
N LYS A 385 -24.41 21.60 -9.42
CA LYS A 385 -24.21 22.95 -10.00
C LYS A 385 -24.37 22.94 -11.52
N GLN A 386 -23.80 21.95 -12.20
CA GLN A 386 -23.91 21.80 -13.65
C GLN A 386 -25.33 21.44 -14.08
N GLN A 387 -26.07 20.62 -13.32
CA GLN A 387 -27.48 20.30 -13.56
C GLN A 387 -28.37 21.54 -13.37
N ASN A 388 -28.08 22.38 -12.37
CA ASN A 388 -28.82 23.63 -12.14
C ASN A 388 -28.49 24.68 -13.21
N LEU A 389 -27.26 24.74 -13.72
CA LEU A 389 -26.89 25.54 -14.89
C LEU A 389 -27.61 25.05 -16.16
N VAL A 390 -27.70 23.73 -16.38
CA VAL A 390 -28.46 23.16 -17.51
C VAL A 390 -29.94 23.50 -17.41
N LYS A 391 -30.58 23.41 -16.23
CA LYS A 391 -31.97 23.85 -16.02
C LYS A 391 -32.19 25.31 -16.38
N LEU A 392 -31.24 26.19 -16.06
CA LEU A 392 -31.29 27.61 -16.42
C LEU A 392 -31.18 27.79 -17.94
N LEU A 393 -30.19 27.17 -18.57
CA LEU A 393 -30.02 27.20 -20.04
C LEU A 393 -31.20 26.57 -20.79
N GLU A 394 -31.90 25.59 -20.21
CA GLU A 394 -33.16 25.06 -20.74
C GLU A 394 -34.35 26.02 -20.60
N GLN A 395 -34.35 26.92 -19.61
CA GLN A 395 -35.32 28.00 -19.51
C GLN A 395 -35.02 29.11 -20.52
N ASP A 396 -33.76 29.55 -20.61
CA ASP A 396 -33.29 30.54 -21.59
C ASP A 396 -33.52 30.06 -23.04
N LYS A 397 -33.31 28.77 -23.30
CA LYS A 397 -33.65 28.14 -24.58
C LYS A 397 -35.15 28.24 -24.89
N LYS A 398 -36.03 28.03 -23.91
CA LYS A 398 -37.49 28.09 -24.10
C LYS A 398 -38.00 29.52 -24.32
N THR A 399 -37.41 30.53 -23.67
CA THR A 399 -37.75 31.94 -23.94
C THR A 399 -37.29 32.34 -25.33
N LEU A 400 -36.06 32.00 -25.74
CA LEU A 400 -35.56 32.26 -27.09
C LEU A 400 -36.37 31.52 -28.17
N GLU A 401 -36.79 30.27 -27.92
CA GLU A 401 -37.69 29.53 -28.83
C GLU A 401 -39.08 30.21 -28.96
N HIS A 402 -39.59 30.81 -27.88
CA HIS A 402 -40.83 31.59 -27.91
C HIS A 402 -40.67 32.90 -28.69
N GLU A 403 -39.58 33.65 -28.47
CA GLU A 403 -39.25 34.87 -29.22
C GLU A 403 -39.09 34.59 -30.72
N ILE A 404 -38.33 33.54 -31.09
CA ILE A 404 -38.20 33.07 -32.48
C ILE A 404 -39.57 32.69 -33.07
N GLY A 405 -40.46 32.10 -32.26
CA GLY A 405 -41.86 31.86 -32.62
C GLY A 405 -42.62 33.15 -32.97
N GLY A 406 -42.51 34.18 -32.12
CA GLY A 406 -43.08 35.50 -32.34
C GLY A 406 -42.55 36.17 -33.62
N TYR A 407 -41.23 36.23 -33.80
CA TYR A 407 -40.62 36.80 -35.01
C TYR A 407 -41.02 36.05 -36.29
N ARG A 408 -41.18 34.72 -36.23
CA ARG A 408 -41.70 33.92 -37.37
C ARG A 408 -43.14 34.28 -37.73
N GLN A 409 -44.02 34.47 -36.73
CA GLN A 409 -45.40 34.91 -36.96
C GLN A 409 -45.43 36.33 -37.55
N GLU A 410 -44.63 37.27 -37.04
CA GLU A 410 -44.61 38.64 -37.55
C GLU A 410 -44.09 38.71 -38.99
N ALA A 411 -43.02 37.97 -39.31
CA ALA A 411 -42.54 37.81 -40.67
C ALA A 411 -43.57 37.12 -41.59
N GLN A 412 -44.48 36.30 -41.06
CA GLN A 412 -45.60 35.72 -41.83
C GLN A 412 -46.67 36.77 -42.13
N LYS A 413 -47.07 37.61 -41.15
CA LYS A 413 -47.99 38.75 -41.37
C LYS A 413 -47.43 39.71 -42.41
N GLN A 414 -46.17 40.11 -42.30
CA GLN A 414 -45.52 41.01 -43.25
C GLN A 414 -45.53 40.44 -44.69
N ARG A 415 -45.29 39.14 -44.87
CA ARG A 415 -45.40 38.48 -46.19
C ARG A 415 -46.83 38.46 -46.74
N GLN A 416 -47.85 38.36 -45.89
CA GLN A 416 -49.26 38.48 -46.32
C GLN A 416 -49.60 39.92 -46.76
N ILE A 417 -49.10 40.93 -46.03
CA ILE A 417 -49.26 42.35 -46.38
C ILE A 417 -48.56 42.66 -47.71
N ILE A 418 -47.33 42.17 -47.91
CA ILE A 418 -46.60 42.32 -49.18
C ILE A 418 -47.40 41.69 -50.34
N GLN A 419 -47.88 40.46 -50.20
CA GLN A 419 -48.72 39.83 -51.24
C GLN A 419 -50.03 40.57 -51.52
N GLN A 420 -50.60 41.29 -50.55
CA GLN A 420 -51.76 42.14 -50.80
C GLN A 420 -51.37 43.38 -51.62
N LEU A 421 -50.31 44.09 -51.22
CA LEU A 421 -49.81 45.27 -51.92
C LEU A 421 -49.34 44.95 -53.35
N GLU A 422 -48.76 43.78 -53.58
CA GLU A 422 -48.41 43.29 -54.93
C GLU A 422 -49.65 43.09 -55.80
N ARG A 423 -50.73 42.49 -55.27
CA ARG A 423 -52.00 42.33 -55.99
C ARG A 423 -52.68 43.67 -56.27
N GLU A 424 -52.56 44.64 -55.37
CA GLU A 424 -53.10 45.99 -55.54
C GLU A 424 -52.31 46.77 -56.61
N ARG A 425 -50.96 46.72 -56.57
CA ARG A 425 -50.08 47.21 -57.65
C ARG A 425 -50.49 46.62 -59.00
N ASP A 426 -50.67 45.31 -59.09
CA ASP A 426 -50.95 44.64 -60.35
C ASP A 426 -52.36 44.94 -60.87
N ARG A 427 -53.35 45.21 -60.00
CA ARG A 427 -54.63 45.80 -60.42
C ARG A 427 -54.44 47.18 -61.04
N TYR A 428 -53.75 48.09 -60.35
CA TYR A 428 -53.54 49.45 -60.85
C TYR A 428 -52.75 49.49 -62.17
N ILE A 429 -51.79 48.58 -62.37
CA ILE A 429 -51.09 48.42 -63.66
C ILE A 429 -52.06 48.01 -64.78
N ASN A 430 -52.94 47.04 -64.52
CA ASN A 430 -53.94 46.56 -65.49
C ASN A 430 -55.05 47.60 -65.77
N GLU A 431 -55.47 48.37 -64.76
CA GLU A 431 -56.40 49.48 -64.94
C GLU A 431 -55.75 50.61 -65.76
N THR A 432 -54.50 50.95 -65.46
CA THR A 432 -53.73 51.98 -66.21
C THR A 432 -53.53 51.57 -67.66
N SER A 433 -53.17 50.31 -67.95
CA SER A 433 -53.02 49.84 -69.33
C SER A 433 -54.37 49.77 -70.08
N SER A 434 -55.47 49.41 -69.39
CA SER A 434 -56.83 49.49 -69.95
C SER A 434 -57.23 50.92 -70.32
N LEU A 435 -56.90 51.90 -69.48
CA LEU A 435 -57.14 53.32 -69.74
C LEU A 435 -56.24 53.83 -70.88
N MET A 436 -54.96 53.48 -70.90
CA MET A 436 -54.02 53.85 -71.96
C MET A 436 -54.48 53.33 -73.33
N ASN A 437 -54.95 52.07 -73.40
CA ASN A 437 -55.51 51.51 -74.63
C ASN A 437 -56.79 52.24 -75.08
N LYS A 438 -57.66 52.67 -74.14
CA LYS A 438 -58.85 53.48 -74.47
C LYS A 438 -58.46 54.87 -74.99
N VAL A 439 -57.42 55.50 -74.43
CA VAL A 439 -56.87 56.77 -74.91
C VAL A 439 -56.32 56.60 -76.33
N GLN A 440 -55.55 55.54 -76.61
CA GLN A 440 -55.03 55.28 -77.95
C GLN A 440 -56.16 55.10 -78.99
N VAL A 441 -57.20 54.33 -78.68
CA VAL A 441 -58.37 54.21 -79.56
C VAL A 441 -59.02 55.58 -79.82
N LYS A 442 -59.09 56.46 -78.81
CA LYS A 442 -59.65 57.80 -78.97
C LYS A 442 -58.75 58.78 -79.73
N ILE A 443 -57.43 58.58 -79.73
CA ILE A 443 -56.50 59.30 -80.61
C ILE A 443 -56.75 58.89 -82.06
N ASN A 444 -56.80 57.59 -82.34
CA ASN A 444 -57.08 57.06 -83.68
C ASN A 444 -58.45 57.53 -84.22
N ASP A 445 -59.48 57.61 -83.37
CA ASP A 445 -60.80 58.18 -83.73
C ASP A 445 -60.70 59.66 -84.16
N VAL A 446 -59.82 60.44 -83.52
CA VAL A 446 -59.59 61.86 -83.86
C VAL A 446 -58.84 61.99 -85.17
N GLU A 447 -57.77 61.21 -85.41
CA GLU A 447 -57.02 61.20 -86.67
C GLU A 447 -57.93 60.94 -87.88
N VAL A 448 -58.86 59.98 -87.76
CA VAL A 448 -59.88 59.71 -88.80
C VAL A 448 -60.78 60.91 -89.04
N LYS A 449 -61.18 61.63 -87.97
CA LYS A 449 -62.01 62.84 -88.09
C LYS A 449 -61.26 64.05 -88.65
N GLU A 450 -59.97 64.19 -88.38
CA GLU A 450 -59.14 65.20 -89.03
C GLU A 450 -58.99 64.94 -90.53
N MET A 451 -58.86 63.67 -90.95
CA MET A 451 -58.85 63.29 -92.36
C MET A 451 -60.20 63.58 -93.05
N GLU A 452 -61.34 63.27 -92.42
CA GLU A 452 -62.67 63.66 -92.92
C GLU A 452 -62.79 65.18 -93.10
N ILE A 453 -62.32 65.96 -92.12
CA ILE A 453 -62.33 67.44 -92.17
C ILE A 453 -61.43 67.96 -93.30
N PHE A 454 -60.30 67.32 -93.58
CA PHE A 454 -59.42 67.66 -94.70
C PHE A 454 -60.10 67.45 -96.06
N ASP A 455 -60.74 66.30 -96.27
CA ASP A 455 -61.50 65.99 -97.49
C ASP A 455 -62.67 66.96 -97.71
N TRP A 456 -63.38 67.36 -96.65
CA TRP A 456 -64.44 68.36 -96.76
C TRP A 456 -63.91 69.76 -97.08
N LYS A 457 -62.81 70.19 -96.46
CA LYS A 457 -62.13 71.45 -96.81
C LYS A 457 -61.72 71.49 -98.29
N LYS A 458 -61.17 70.38 -98.81
CA LYS A 458 -60.81 70.26 -100.23
C LYS A 458 -62.03 70.46 -101.14
N LYS A 459 -63.15 69.76 -100.88
CA LYS A 459 -64.41 69.89 -101.65
C LYS A 459 -64.98 71.32 -101.63
N VAL A 460 -64.82 72.05 -100.52
CA VAL A 460 -65.19 73.48 -100.44
C VAL A 460 -64.32 74.31 -101.39
N THR A 461 -63.00 74.19 -101.33
CA THR A 461 -62.09 74.96 -102.22
C THR A 461 -62.30 74.65 -103.71
N GLU A 462 -62.60 73.40 -104.07
CA GLU A 462 -62.95 73.01 -105.44
C GLU A 462 -64.29 73.60 -105.91
N SER A 463 -65.18 74.00 -104.98
CA SER A 463 -66.46 74.63 -105.27
C SER A 463 -66.33 76.16 -105.36
N GLU A 464 -65.53 76.77 -104.48
CA GLU A 464 -65.19 78.20 -104.52
C GLU A 464 -64.49 78.60 -105.83
N CYS A 465 -63.57 77.76 -106.33
CA CYS A 465 -62.91 77.98 -107.62
C CYS A 465 -63.90 77.95 -108.80
N LYS A 466 -64.93 77.08 -108.76
CA LYS A 466 -65.96 77.00 -109.80
C LYS A 466 -66.89 78.23 -109.77
N LEU A 467 -67.18 78.77 -108.58
CA LEU A 467 -67.98 79.99 -108.42
C LEU A 467 -67.28 81.18 -109.09
N LYS A 468 -66.01 81.44 -108.74
CA LYS A 468 -65.21 82.53 -109.33
C LYS A 468 -65.10 82.44 -110.86
N GLN A 469 -65.06 81.23 -111.39
CA GLN A 469 -65.00 81.00 -112.83
C GLN A 469 -66.32 81.37 -113.56
N GLN A 470 -67.46 81.38 -112.86
CA GLN A 470 -68.74 81.89 -113.37
C GLN A 470 -68.90 83.40 -113.16
N GLU A 471 -68.43 83.93 -112.02
CA GLU A 471 -68.46 85.37 -111.70
C GLU A 471 -67.74 86.18 -112.79
N ASN A 472 -66.50 85.79 -113.15
CA ASN A 472 -65.72 86.41 -114.22
C ASN A 472 -66.42 86.42 -115.59
N LEU A 473 -67.28 85.43 -115.87
CA LEU A 473 -68.00 85.30 -117.14
C LEU A 473 -69.21 86.23 -117.22
N LEU A 474 -69.79 86.58 -116.07
CA LEU A 474 -70.87 87.56 -115.96
C LEU A 474 -70.34 89.00 -116.03
N GLU A 475 -69.17 89.28 -115.45
CA GLU A 475 -68.58 90.63 -115.49
C GLU A 475 -68.31 91.11 -116.93
N SER A 476 -67.80 90.26 -117.83
CA SER A 476 -67.51 90.65 -119.21
C SER A 476 -68.76 90.99 -120.04
N LEU A 477 -69.93 90.43 -119.70
CA LEU A 477 -71.21 90.76 -120.35
C LEU A 477 -71.84 92.04 -119.77
N VAL A 478 -71.45 92.43 -118.56
CA VAL A 478 -71.93 93.65 -117.88
C VAL A 478 -71.14 94.89 -118.31
N THR A 479 -69.84 94.77 -118.61
CA THR A 479 -69.01 95.90 -119.08
C THR A 479 -69.47 96.46 -120.42
N GLU A 480 -69.77 95.60 -121.40
CA GLU A 480 -70.23 96.01 -122.74
C GLU A 480 -71.55 96.81 -122.69
N ARG A 481 -72.53 96.31 -121.92
CA ARG A 481 -73.81 96.98 -121.68
C ARG A 481 -73.64 98.35 -121.00
N ASN A 482 -72.72 98.45 -120.04
CA ASN A 482 -72.58 99.63 -119.20
C ASN A 482 -71.93 100.82 -119.92
N LEU A 483 -71.20 100.61 -121.03
CA LEU A 483 -70.46 101.69 -121.70
C LEU A 483 -71.37 102.83 -122.22
N TYR A 484 -72.56 102.52 -122.75
CA TYR A 484 -73.43 103.50 -123.41
C TYR A 484 -74.47 104.16 -122.50
N SER A 485 -74.82 103.54 -121.36
CA SER A 485 -75.78 104.13 -120.40
C SER A 485 -75.15 105.11 -119.41
N LYS A 486 -73.81 105.17 -119.37
CA LYS A 486 -73.05 105.71 -118.24
C LYS A 486 -72.72 107.21 -118.40
N ASN A 487 -72.39 107.63 -119.62
CA ASN A 487 -72.03 109.02 -119.99
C ASN A 487 -73.07 110.11 -119.67
N LEU A 488 -74.32 109.77 -119.33
CA LEU A 488 -75.42 110.74 -119.14
C LEU A 488 -75.86 110.90 -117.67
N ILE A 489 -75.52 109.97 -116.78
CA ILE A 489 -76.06 109.92 -115.40
C ILE A 489 -74.98 110.17 -114.34
N GLU A 490 -73.71 109.81 -114.61
CA GLU A 490 -72.59 110.04 -113.67
C GLU A 490 -72.37 111.52 -113.29
N ALA A 491 -72.85 112.46 -114.11
CA ALA A 491 -72.61 113.89 -113.94
C ALA A 491 -73.29 114.53 -112.72
N GLN A 492 -74.28 113.89 -112.08
CA GLN A 492 -75.18 114.59 -111.14
C GLN A 492 -75.43 113.95 -109.76
N GLU A 493 -75.14 112.67 -109.51
CA GLU A 493 -75.55 112.02 -108.24
C GLU A 493 -74.42 111.56 -107.29
N GLU A 494 -73.25 111.14 -107.80
CA GLU A 494 -72.22 110.44 -107.01
C GLU A 494 -71.60 111.27 -105.86
N VAL A 495 -71.50 112.59 -106.03
CA VAL A 495 -70.88 113.52 -105.05
C VAL A 495 -71.57 113.48 -103.68
N SER A 496 -72.84 113.05 -103.64
CA SER A 496 -73.66 113.07 -102.43
C SER A 496 -73.42 111.88 -101.48
N GLU A 497 -73.08 110.70 -102.01
CA GLU A 497 -73.21 109.45 -101.24
C GLU A 497 -71.92 109.05 -100.50
N MET A 498 -70.76 109.32 -101.10
CA MET A 498 -69.45 108.85 -100.61
C MET A 498 -69.10 109.31 -99.18
N LYS A 499 -69.64 110.44 -98.72
CA LYS A 499 -69.39 110.98 -97.37
C LYS A 499 -69.99 110.14 -96.23
N ARG A 500 -70.91 109.19 -96.51
CA ARG A 500 -71.56 108.37 -95.46
C ARG A 500 -70.82 107.06 -95.15
N LYS A 501 -70.26 106.39 -96.17
CA LYS A 501 -69.69 105.04 -96.05
C LYS A 501 -68.38 104.98 -95.22
N MET A 502 -67.59 106.06 -95.23
CA MET A 502 -66.28 106.14 -94.54
C MET A 502 -66.36 106.03 -93.01
N LYS A 503 -67.48 106.43 -92.37
CA LYS A 503 -67.56 106.53 -90.90
C LYS A 503 -67.66 105.17 -90.19
N THR A 504 -68.26 104.18 -90.84
CA THR A 504 -68.53 102.85 -90.24
C THR A 504 -67.28 101.97 -90.21
N MET A 505 -66.46 102.04 -91.27
CA MET A 505 -65.26 101.19 -91.45
C MET A 505 -64.25 101.33 -90.31
N ASN A 506 -64.01 102.57 -89.84
CA ASN A 506 -63.06 102.85 -88.75
C ASN A 506 -63.43 102.16 -87.42
N GLN A 507 -64.70 101.85 -87.17
CA GLN A 507 -65.12 101.21 -85.92
C GLN A 507 -64.83 99.70 -85.90
N GLN A 508 -64.77 99.04 -87.07
CA GLN A 508 -64.41 97.63 -87.17
C GLN A 508 -62.90 97.41 -87.00
N VAL A 509 -62.07 98.31 -87.55
CA VAL A 509 -60.60 98.28 -87.43
C VAL A 509 -60.12 98.36 -85.98
N SER A 510 -60.85 99.06 -85.10
CA SER A 510 -60.49 99.12 -83.67
C SER A 510 -60.62 97.75 -82.99
N ARG A 511 -61.77 97.08 -83.13
CA ARG A 511 -62.07 95.82 -82.42
C ARG A 511 -61.09 94.70 -82.76
N LEU A 512 -60.69 94.62 -84.03
CA LEU A 512 -59.72 93.61 -84.50
C LEU A 512 -58.32 93.83 -83.92
N ARG A 513 -57.94 95.07 -83.55
CA ARG A 513 -56.67 95.33 -82.85
C ARG A 513 -56.73 94.85 -81.41
N ASP A 514 -57.83 95.11 -80.72
CA ASP A 514 -58.02 94.68 -79.33
C ASP A 514 -57.95 93.14 -79.21
N GLU A 515 -58.60 92.42 -80.12
CA GLU A 515 -58.53 90.94 -80.21
C GLU A 515 -57.11 90.39 -80.49
N ILE A 516 -56.31 91.09 -81.30
CA ILE A 516 -54.92 90.70 -81.57
C ILE A 516 -54.08 90.84 -80.30
N THR A 517 -54.15 91.99 -79.62
CA THR A 517 -53.37 92.20 -78.38
C THR A 517 -53.76 91.23 -77.25
N GLY A 518 -55.01 90.79 -77.20
CA GLY A 518 -55.46 89.73 -76.28
C GLY A 518 -54.79 88.38 -76.55
N LYS A 519 -54.66 87.99 -77.83
CA LYS A 519 -54.01 86.72 -78.25
C LYS A 519 -52.49 86.77 -78.08
N GLU A 520 -51.86 87.92 -78.31
CA GLU A 520 -50.44 88.13 -78.02
C GLU A 520 -50.14 87.93 -76.52
N GLN A 521 -51.02 88.40 -75.63
CA GLN A 521 -50.89 88.20 -74.18
C GLN A 521 -51.11 86.77 -73.70
N THR A 522 -51.92 85.94 -74.39
CA THR A 522 -52.03 84.51 -74.04
C THR A 522 -50.80 83.73 -74.51
N ILE A 523 -50.34 83.97 -75.74
CA ILE A 523 -49.13 83.35 -76.30
C ILE A 523 -47.90 83.67 -75.42
N ALA A 524 -47.77 84.91 -74.93
CA ALA A 524 -46.66 85.28 -74.04
C ALA A 524 -46.65 84.50 -72.71
N LYS A 525 -47.83 84.15 -72.16
CA LYS A 525 -47.96 83.34 -70.93
C LYS A 525 -47.63 81.87 -71.19
N GLU A 526 -48.15 81.31 -72.28
CA GLU A 526 -47.87 79.93 -72.70
C GLU A 526 -46.36 79.73 -72.95
N GLN A 527 -45.71 80.69 -73.62
CA GLN A 527 -44.24 80.69 -73.79
C GLN A 527 -43.46 80.81 -72.49
N GLN A 528 -44.05 81.39 -71.42
CA GLN A 528 -43.40 81.50 -70.11
C GLN A 528 -43.52 80.21 -69.30
N GLU A 529 -44.66 79.54 -69.35
CA GLU A 529 -44.85 78.22 -68.72
C GLU A 529 -44.09 77.11 -69.47
N HIS A 530 -44.00 77.14 -70.80
CA HIS A 530 -43.13 76.21 -71.54
C HIS A 530 -41.67 76.32 -71.07
N LYS A 531 -41.15 77.55 -70.92
CA LYS A 531 -39.79 77.82 -70.39
C LYS A 531 -39.59 77.47 -68.91
N ARG A 532 -40.65 77.09 -68.17
CA ARG A 532 -40.55 76.43 -66.86
C ARG A 532 -40.50 74.93 -67.04
N LEU A 533 -41.48 74.35 -67.72
CA LEU A 533 -41.56 72.92 -67.98
C LEU A 533 -40.32 72.35 -68.67
N ASP A 534 -39.69 73.10 -69.58
CA ASP A 534 -38.44 72.72 -70.23
C ASP A 534 -37.27 72.64 -69.22
N LYS A 535 -37.21 73.55 -68.24
CA LYS A 535 -36.19 73.54 -67.18
C LYS A 535 -36.42 72.44 -66.16
N ASP A 536 -37.68 72.21 -65.79
CA ASP A 536 -38.05 71.18 -64.83
C ASP A 536 -37.82 69.78 -65.44
N ASN A 537 -38.10 69.60 -66.75
CA ASN A 537 -37.70 68.39 -67.49
C ASN A 537 -36.18 68.18 -67.52
N GLU A 538 -35.39 69.23 -67.76
CA GLU A 538 -33.93 69.11 -67.82
C GLU A 538 -33.32 68.84 -66.44
N ALA A 539 -33.88 69.42 -65.37
CA ALA A 539 -33.52 69.08 -63.99
C ALA A 539 -33.82 67.59 -63.68
N LEU A 540 -35.04 67.12 -63.99
CA LEU A 540 -35.42 65.72 -63.81
C LEU A 540 -34.56 64.76 -64.65
N ARG A 541 -34.12 65.16 -65.85
CA ARG A 541 -33.16 64.37 -66.66
C ARG A 541 -31.80 64.24 -65.97
N VAL A 542 -31.29 65.33 -65.38
CA VAL A 542 -30.03 65.31 -64.63
C VAL A 542 -30.14 64.42 -63.40
N GLU A 543 -31.22 64.53 -62.62
CA GLU A 543 -31.47 63.66 -61.46
C GLU A 543 -31.59 62.19 -61.85
N LEU A 544 -32.37 61.86 -62.90
CA LEU A 544 -32.52 60.50 -63.39
C LEU A 544 -31.18 59.93 -63.89
N GLN A 545 -30.32 60.77 -64.48
CA GLN A 545 -28.99 60.38 -64.92
C GLN A 545 -28.02 60.15 -63.73
N THR A 546 -28.05 60.97 -62.67
CA THR A 546 -27.22 60.72 -61.47
C THR A 546 -27.67 59.47 -60.72
N MET A 547 -28.99 59.23 -60.62
CA MET A 547 -29.53 58.00 -60.01
C MET A 547 -29.16 56.73 -60.80
N LYS A 548 -29.04 56.81 -62.14
CA LYS A 548 -28.50 55.71 -62.96
C LYS A 548 -27.04 55.40 -62.65
N VAL A 549 -26.20 56.44 -62.55
CA VAL A 549 -24.77 56.27 -62.22
C VAL A 549 -24.61 55.60 -60.85
N GLN A 550 -25.32 56.10 -59.82
CA GLN A 550 -25.31 55.49 -58.49
C GLN A 550 -25.82 54.03 -58.49
N LEU A 551 -26.82 53.71 -59.31
CA LEU A 551 -27.33 52.35 -59.47
C LEU A 551 -26.31 51.41 -60.13
N ASP A 552 -25.52 51.90 -61.08
CA ASP A 552 -24.49 51.07 -61.74
C ASP A 552 -23.20 50.96 -60.91
N GLU A 553 -22.83 52.00 -60.15
CA GLU A 553 -21.77 51.94 -59.12
C GLU A 553 -22.11 50.92 -58.03
N THR A 554 -23.33 50.95 -57.49
CA THR A 554 -23.77 49.99 -56.45
C THR A 554 -23.89 48.55 -56.96
N LYS A 555 -24.29 48.32 -58.22
CA LYS A 555 -24.19 47.00 -58.87
C LYS A 555 -22.74 46.50 -58.92
N GLN A 556 -21.81 47.33 -59.38
CA GLN A 556 -20.39 46.96 -59.44
C GLN A 556 -19.83 46.62 -58.06
N GLU A 557 -20.21 47.35 -57.01
CA GLU A 557 -19.79 47.06 -55.64
C GLU A 557 -20.36 45.72 -55.13
N VAL A 558 -21.64 45.45 -55.41
CA VAL A 558 -22.28 44.15 -55.11
C VAL A 558 -21.60 43.00 -55.85
N ASP A 559 -21.22 43.18 -57.12
CA ASP A 559 -20.55 42.13 -57.89
C ASP A 559 -19.09 41.90 -57.45
N LYS A 560 -18.35 42.95 -57.04
CA LYS A 560 -17.07 42.78 -56.33
C LYS A 560 -17.25 41.90 -55.09
N GLN A 561 -18.21 42.24 -54.22
CA GLN A 561 -18.50 41.51 -52.98
C GLN A 561 -18.89 40.04 -53.24
N LYS A 562 -19.64 39.73 -54.31
CA LYS A 562 -19.91 38.34 -54.73
C LYS A 562 -18.63 37.58 -55.06
N THR A 563 -17.68 38.20 -55.78
CA THR A 563 -16.39 37.53 -56.08
C THR A 563 -15.55 37.30 -54.83
N GLU A 564 -15.61 38.20 -53.85
CA GLU A 564 -14.93 38.03 -52.56
C GLU A 564 -15.60 36.95 -51.70
N GLN A 565 -16.93 36.93 -51.63
CA GLN A 565 -17.68 35.86 -50.98
C GLN A 565 -17.31 34.48 -51.56
N HIS A 566 -17.17 34.38 -52.88
CA HIS A 566 -16.83 33.11 -53.53
C HIS A 566 -15.36 32.71 -53.30
N LYS A 567 -14.42 33.66 -53.26
CA LYS A 567 -13.02 33.41 -52.84
C LYS A 567 -12.98 32.92 -51.39
N LEU A 568 -13.70 33.57 -50.48
CA LEU A 568 -13.77 33.19 -49.06
C LEU A 568 -14.42 31.81 -48.86
N GLN A 569 -15.51 31.51 -49.56
CA GLN A 569 -16.11 30.17 -49.57
C GLN A 569 -15.12 29.10 -50.03
N LYS A 570 -14.31 29.37 -51.05
CA LYS A 570 -13.26 28.44 -51.47
C LYS A 570 -12.19 28.25 -50.39
N ILE A 571 -11.68 29.33 -49.80
CA ILE A 571 -10.68 29.26 -48.70
C ILE A 571 -11.21 28.45 -47.52
N ILE A 572 -12.49 28.59 -47.16
CA ILE A 572 -13.14 27.79 -46.11
C ILE A 572 -13.18 26.31 -46.52
N SER A 573 -13.62 26.01 -47.75
CA SER A 573 -13.66 24.62 -48.26
C SER A 573 -12.28 23.97 -48.29
N ASP A 574 -11.26 24.68 -48.75
CA ASP A 574 -9.88 24.19 -48.81
C ASP A 574 -9.38 23.90 -47.36
N ALA A 575 -9.57 24.85 -46.43
CA ALA A 575 -9.21 24.69 -45.02
C ALA A 575 -9.97 23.56 -44.29
N ASP A 576 -11.24 23.33 -44.60
CA ASP A 576 -12.01 22.20 -44.06
C ASP A 576 -11.44 20.85 -44.54
N THR A 577 -10.97 20.77 -45.80
CA THR A 577 -10.30 19.55 -46.29
C THR A 577 -8.93 19.33 -45.65
N GLU A 578 -8.14 20.39 -45.42
CA GLU A 578 -6.89 20.30 -44.66
C GLU A 578 -7.13 19.86 -43.21
N GLN A 579 -8.15 20.41 -42.53
CA GLN A 579 -8.50 20.01 -41.18
C GLN A 579 -8.93 18.53 -41.12
N ALA A 580 -9.66 18.05 -42.12
CA ALA A 580 -10.04 16.64 -42.23
C ALA A 580 -8.83 15.71 -42.48
N LEU A 581 -7.81 16.16 -43.21
CA LEU A 581 -6.55 15.44 -43.42
C LEU A 581 -5.71 15.41 -42.12
N GLN A 582 -5.55 16.55 -41.45
CA GLN A 582 -4.83 16.66 -40.18
C GLN A 582 -5.46 15.80 -39.07
N LYS A 583 -6.80 15.73 -39.00
CA LYS A 583 -7.51 14.82 -38.09
C LYS A 583 -7.16 13.35 -38.34
N LYS A 584 -7.16 12.89 -39.60
CA LYS A 584 -6.78 11.51 -39.97
C LYS A 584 -5.33 11.19 -39.64
N GLN A 585 -4.41 12.16 -39.82
CA GLN A 585 -3.01 12.03 -39.42
C GLN A 585 -2.87 11.91 -37.90
N LEU A 586 -3.58 12.76 -37.13
CA LEU A 586 -3.60 12.68 -35.67
C LEU A 586 -4.16 11.34 -35.17
N GLU A 587 -5.24 10.84 -35.77
CA GLU A 587 -5.79 9.51 -35.49
C GLU A 587 -4.80 8.38 -35.83
N GLN A 588 -3.97 8.52 -36.87
CA GLN A 588 -2.90 7.58 -37.17
C GLN A 588 -1.80 7.63 -36.10
N VAL A 589 -1.28 8.82 -35.77
CA VAL A 589 -0.24 8.99 -34.73
C VAL A 589 -0.73 8.48 -33.36
N ILE A 590 -2.00 8.68 -33.02
CA ILE A 590 -2.63 8.10 -31.81
C ILE A 590 -2.60 6.57 -31.85
N ARG A 591 -3.00 5.94 -32.98
CA ARG A 591 -2.95 4.48 -33.13
C ARG A 591 -1.53 3.92 -33.07
N GLU A 592 -0.56 4.62 -33.65
CA GLU A 592 0.86 4.26 -33.60
C GLU A 592 1.42 4.38 -32.17
N ARG A 593 1.17 5.50 -31.49
CA ARG A 593 1.46 5.71 -30.06
C ARG A 593 0.87 4.60 -29.20
N ASP A 594 -0.39 4.23 -29.40
CA ASP A 594 -1.08 3.24 -28.58
C ASP A 594 -0.58 1.81 -28.85
N ASN A 595 -0.16 1.52 -30.09
CA ASN A 595 0.50 0.27 -30.43
C ASN A 595 1.91 0.19 -29.84
N LEU A 596 2.70 1.26 -29.90
CA LEU A 596 4.01 1.37 -29.24
C LEU A 596 3.86 1.28 -27.72
N GLY A 597 2.85 1.90 -27.13
CA GLY A 597 2.52 1.79 -25.69
C GLY A 597 2.21 0.35 -25.27
N LYS A 598 1.39 -0.38 -26.04
CA LYS A 598 1.13 -1.81 -25.82
C LYS A 598 2.39 -2.68 -25.97
N GLN A 599 3.29 -2.35 -26.89
CA GLN A 599 4.57 -3.05 -27.03
C GLN A 599 5.50 -2.75 -25.85
N LEU A 600 5.63 -1.49 -25.44
CA LEU A 600 6.43 -1.07 -24.27
C LEU A 600 5.92 -1.67 -22.97
N LEU A 601 4.60 -1.81 -22.80
CA LEU A 601 4.02 -2.51 -21.65
C LEU A 601 4.50 -3.97 -21.62
N ARG A 602 4.27 -4.72 -22.71
CA ARG A 602 4.72 -6.12 -22.83
C ARG A 602 6.22 -6.29 -22.60
N ARG A 603 7.06 -5.38 -23.10
CA ARG A 603 8.52 -5.40 -22.88
C ARG A 603 8.91 -5.07 -21.44
N ASN A 604 8.13 -4.25 -20.72
CA ASN A 604 8.30 -4.05 -19.28
C ASN A 604 7.88 -5.29 -18.49
N ASP A 605 6.80 -5.97 -18.88
CA ASP A 605 6.32 -7.20 -18.25
C ASP A 605 7.35 -8.34 -18.44
N GLU A 606 7.84 -8.54 -19.68
CA GLU A 606 8.96 -9.44 -20.00
C GLU A 606 10.19 -9.13 -19.15
N ARG A 607 10.56 -7.85 -19.00
CA ARG A 607 11.71 -7.42 -18.19
C ARG A 607 11.50 -7.69 -16.70
N ALA A 608 10.28 -7.51 -16.17
CA ALA A 608 9.96 -7.83 -14.78
C ALA A 608 10.06 -9.34 -14.51
N LEU A 609 9.54 -10.17 -15.41
CA LEU A 609 9.68 -11.63 -15.36
C LEU A 609 11.15 -12.08 -15.42
N LEU A 610 11.98 -11.40 -16.22
CA LEU A 610 13.42 -11.64 -16.26
C LEU A 610 14.13 -11.25 -14.97
N TYR A 611 13.77 -10.12 -14.33
CA TYR A 611 14.33 -9.74 -13.03
C TYR A 611 13.95 -10.72 -11.92
N GLU A 612 12.69 -11.18 -11.85
CA GLU A 612 12.30 -12.22 -10.89
C GLU A 612 13.00 -13.55 -11.17
N LYS A 613 13.19 -13.93 -12.44
CA LYS A 613 13.98 -15.12 -12.80
C LYS A 613 15.44 -15.01 -12.32
N ILE A 614 16.07 -13.85 -12.49
CA ILE A 614 17.42 -13.57 -11.99
C ILE A 614 17.46 -13.63 -10.46
N ARG A 615 16.50 -13.01 -9.76
CA ARG A 615 16.37 -13.02 -8.30
C ARG A 615 16.21 -14.44 -7.74
N ILE A 616 15.40 -15.29 -8.39
CA ILE A 616 15.25 -16.71 -8.04
C ILE A 616 16.57 -17.45 -8.27
N GLN A 617 17.24 -17.24 -9.41
CA GLN A 617 18.54 -17.85 -9.69
C GLN A 617 19.62 -17.44 -8.68
N GLN A 618 19.67 -16.16 -8.28
CA GLN A 618 20.56 -15.66 -7.23
C GLN A 618 20.27 -16.31 -5.87
N SER A 619 19.00 -16.50 -5.51
CA SER A 619 18.61 -17.22 -4.28
C SER A 619 19.02 -18.69 -4.31
N VAL A 620 18.91 -19.36 -5.46
CA VAL A 620 19.35 -20.75 -5.64
C VAL A 620 20.88 -20.86 -5.58
N LEU A 621 21.61 -19.96 -6.24
CA LEU A 621 23.07 -19.89 -6.17
C LEU A 621 23.55 -19.66 -4.74
N SER A 622 23.02 -18.66 -4.04
CA SER A 622 23.39 -18.37 -2.64
C SER A 622 23.15 -19.55 -1.68
N LYS A 623 22.08 -20.34 -1.88
CA LYS A 623 21.85 -21.60 -1.16
C LYS A 623 22.85 -22.68 -1.55
N GLY A 624 23.19 -22.79 -2.83
CA GLY A 624 24.23 -23.68 -3.35
C GLY A 624 25.60 -23.37 -2.74
N ASP A 625 26.01 -22.10 -2.74
CA ASP A 625 27.24 -21.60 -2.15
C ASP A 625 27.29 -21.86 -0.64
N PHE A 626 26.19 -21.64 0.07
CA PHE A 626 26.08 -21.95 1.50
C PHE A 626 26.31 -23.45 1.77
N HIS A 627 25.62 -24.34 1.05
CA HIS A 627 25.80 -25.78 1.20
C HIS A 627 27.18 -26.26 0.74
N TYR A 628 27.77 -25.66 -0.30
CA TYR A 628 29.13 -25.95 -0.73
C TYR A 628 30.15 -25.57 0.35
N ASN A 629 30.00 -24.39 0.97
CA ASN A 629 30.85 -23.96 2.08
C ASN A 629 30.68 -24.86 3.33
N GLN A 630 29.46 -25.32 3.64
CA GLN A 630 29.24 -26.35 4.67
C GLN A 630 30.05 -27.62 4.37
N ARG A 631 30.01 -28.13 3.12
CA ARG A 631 30.79 -29.31 2.73
C ARG A 631 32.30 -29.07 2.72
N LEU A 632 32.79 -27.86 2.44
CA LEU A 632 34.21 -27.51 2.60
C LEU A 632 34.64 -27.57 4.07
N GLU A 633 33.82 -27.09 5.00
CA GLU A 633 34.12 -27.17 6.44
C GLU A 633 33.98 -28.61 6.98
N ASP A 634 32.99 -29.40 6.54
CA ASP A 634 32.93 -30.85 6.81
C ASP A 634 34.23 -31.54 6.38
N ILE A 635 34.68 -31.28 5.16
CA ILE A 635 35.94 -31.82 4.62
C ILE A 635 37.15 -31.34 5.43
N ARG A 636 37.15 -30.12 5.96
CA ARG A 636 38.21 -29.58 6.82
C ARG A 636 38.22 -30.27 8.19
N LEU A 637 37.06 -30.46 8.82
CA LEU A 637 36.89 -31.17 10.09
C LEU A 637 37.31 -32.64 9.95
N LEU A 638 36.89 -33.32 8.88
CA LEU A 638 37.34 -34.68 8.56
C LEU A 638 38.86 -34.74 8.34
N LYS A 639 39.46 -33.77 7.63
CA LYS A 639 40.93 -33.66 7.48
C LYS A 639 41.64 -33.44 8.83
N LEU A 640 41.00 -32.76 9.79
CA LEU A 640 41.54 -32.58 11.15
C LEU A 640 41.43 -33.85 12.00
N GLU A 641 40.30 -34.54 12.00
CA GLU A 641 40.16 -35.82 12.73
C GLU A 641 41.04 -36.91 12.10
N ILE A 642 41.21 -36.96 10.77
CA ILE A 642 42.20 -37.84 10.12
C ILE A 642 43.63 -37.54 10.62
N LYS A 643 44.01 -36.26 10.78
CA LYS A 643 45.30 -35.88 11.39
C LYS A 643 45.38 -36.31 12.86
N ARG A 644 44.30 -36.18 13.63
CA ARG A 644 44.22 -36.59 15.04
C ARG A 644 44.30 -38.11 15.21
N LEU A 645 43.60 -38.89 14.38
CA LEU A 645 43.64 -40.35 14.35
C LEU A 645 45.01 -40.86 13.91
N ARG A 646 45.65 -40.25 12.90
CA ARG A 646 47.04 -40.55 12.53
C ARG A 646 48.02 -40.26 13.67
N ARG A 647 47.84 -39.17 14.42
CA ARG A 647 48.63 -38.86 15.63
C ARG A 647 48.38 -39.89 16.74
N LYS A 648 47.12 -40.22 17.06
CA LYS A 648 46.75 -41.27 18.02
C LYS A 648 47.39 -42.60 17.65
N LYS A 649 47.28 -43.02 16.37
CA LYS A 649 47.93 -44.24 15.87
C LYS A 649 49.45 -44.17 16.07
N SER A 650 50.11 -43.09 15.65
CA SER A 650 51.57 -42.97 15.82
C SER A 650 52.04 -42.93 17.28
N ILE A 651 51.19 -42.52 18.23
CA ILE A 651 51.47 -42.63 19.68
C ILE A 651 51.28 -44.08 20.14
N LEU A 652 50.21 -44.75 19.72
CA LEU A 652 49.96 -46.16 20.04
C LEU A 652 51.05 -47.07 19.46
N ASP A 653 51.39 -46.91 18.17
CA ASP A 653 52.48 -47.61 17.47
C ASP A 653 53.82 -47.47 18.22
N LYS A 654 54.06 -46.31 18.88
CA LYS A 654 55.25 -46.09 19.74
C LYS A 654 55.13 -46.69 21.14
N SER A 655 53.93 -46.90 21.65
CA SER A 655 53.71 -47.52 22.97
C SER A 655 53.71 -49.04 22.94
N ILE A 656 53.46 -49.67 21.78
CA ILE A 656 53.50 -51.12 21.59
C ILE A 656 54.81 -51.76 22.09
N PRO A 657 56.03 -51.31 21.68
CA PRO A 657 57.28 -51.91 22.18
C PRO A 657 57.40 -51.82 23.70
N ASN A 658 57.03 -50.69 24.32
CA ASN A 658 57.00 -50.57 25.79
C ASN A 658 56.04 -51.58 26.45
N THR A 659 54.96 -52.01 25.79
CA THR A 659 54.10 -53.08 26.33
C THR A 659 54.71 -54.48 26.21
N GLU A 660 55.67 -54.69 25.31
CA GLU A 660 56.43 -55.94 25.22
C GLU A 660 57.58 -55.96 26.23
N GLU A 661 58.26 -54.82 26.43
CA GLU A 661 59.23 -54.61 27.51
C GLU A 661 58.57 -54.81 28.89
N LEU A 662 57.45 -54.12 29.16
CA LEU A 662 56.68 -54.28 30.40
C LEU A 662 56.15 -55.71 30.60
N ARG A 663 55.88 -56.47 29.53
CA ARG A 663 55.54 -57.90 29.64
C ARG A 663 56.76 -58.73 30.03
N GLN A 664 57.94 -58.45 29.49
CA GLN A 664 59.17 -59.13 29.87
C GLN A 664 59.55 -58.81 31.33
N GLU A 665 59.43 -57.55 31.76
CA GLU A 665 59.58 -57.16 33.17
C GLU A 665 58.55 -57.84 34.07
N LEU A 666 57.27 -57.91 33.66
CA LEU A 666 56.23 -58.60 34.44
C LEU A 666 56.52 -60.11 34.57
N PHE A 667 57.00 -60.78 33.52
CA PHE A 667 57.47 -62.16 33.61
C PHE A 667 58.74 -62.31 34.46
N HIS A 668 59.67 -61.34 34.42
CA HIS A 668 60.85 -61.31 35.28
C HIS A 668 60.46 -61.18 36.76
N LEU A 669 59.58 -60.23 37.08
CA LEU A 669 59.04 -59.98 38.41
C LEU A 669 58.17 -61.14 38.90
N GLN A 670 57.41 -61.81 38.03
CA GLN A 670 56.71 -63.06 38.41
C GLN A 670 57.70 -64.19 38.74
N ARG A 671 58.78 -64.32 37.97
CA ARG A 671 59.84 -65.32 38.19
C ARG A 671 60.65 -65.02 39.45
N GLU A 672 60.85 -63.75 39.79
CA GLU A 672 61.45 -63.32 41.05
C GLU A 672 60.50 -63.44 42.24
N LEU A 673 59.23 -63.10 42.08
CA LEU A 673 58.19 -63.36 43.08
C LEU A 673 58.07 -64.86 43.38
N LEU A 674 58.22 -65.73 42.38
CA LEU A 674 58.27 -67.18 42.59
C LEU A 674 59.55 -67.63 43.31
N ARG A 675 60.72 -67.06 42.97
CA ARG A 675 62.00 -67.31 43.69
C ARG A 675 61.95 -66.83 45.14
N GLU A 676 61.41 -65.64 45.40
CA GLU A 676 61.27 -65.10 46.74
C GLU A 676 60.14 -65.76 47.52
N ARG A 677 59.10 -66.32 46.87
CA ARG A 677 58.13 -67.21 47.52
C ARG A 677 58.73 -68.55 47.89
N THR A 678 59.53 -69.21 47.04
CA THR A 678 60.21 -70.45 47.44
C THR A 678 61.30 -70.18 48.47
N ARG A 679 62.03 -69.07 48.37
CA ARG A 679 62.97 -68.60 49.41
C ARG A 679 62.26 -68.30 50.73
N SER A 680 61.12 -67.61 50.72
CA SER A 680 60.30 -67.35 51.92
C SER A 680 59.76 -68.65 52.49
N SER A 681 59.31 -69.60 51.66
CA SER A 681 58.85 -70.92 52.12
C SER A 681 59.98 -71.74 52.76
N ILE A 682 61.19 -71.71 52.19
CA ILE A 682 62.39 -72.34 52.78
C ILE A 682 62.80 -71.63 54.08
N LEU A 683 62.71 -70.30 54.12
CA LEU A 683 62.98 -69.51 55.33
C LEU A 683 61.92 -69.73 56.40
N GLU A 684 60.63 -69.83 56.06
CA GLU A 684 59.52 -70.20 56.95
C GLU A 684 59.72 -71.61 57.51
N GLU A 685 60.20 -72.55 56.69
CA GLU A 685 60.55 -73.90 57.12
C GLU A 685 61.78 -73.93 58.06
N GLN A 686 62.76 -73.05 57.85
CA GLN A 686 63.88 -72.82 58.77
C GLN A 686 63.53 -71.93 59.99
N LEU A 687 62.41 -71.20 59.94
CA LEU A 687 61.87 -70.36 61.00
C LEU A 687 60.76 -71.06 61.81
N LYS A 688 60.50 -72.36 61.57
CA LYS A 688 59.73 -73.22 62.47
C LYS A 688 60.37 -73.18 63.87
N PRO A 689 59.78 -72.52 64.89
CA PRO A 689 60.58 -72.07 66.02
C PRO A 689 60.89 -73.20 67.01
N ILE A 690 62.19 -73.40 67.27
CA ILE A 690 62.63 -73.82 68.60
C ILE A 690 62.86 -72.52 69.40
N ASN A 691 62.12 -72.36 70.50
CA ASN A 691 62.04 -71.19 71.39
C ASN A 691 61.11 -70.04 70.97
N ILE A 692 60.74 -69.22 71.97
CA ILE A 692 59.51 -68.43 72.04
C ILE A 692 59.84 -66.95 72.29
N HIS A 693 58.96 -66.04 71.79
CA HIS A 693 59.08 -64.57 71.80
C HIS A 693 60.13 -64.04 70.80
N ARG A 694 59.91 -62.93 70.09
CA ARG A 694 59.64 -61.59 70.64
C ARG A 694 58.88 -60.69 69.66
N TRP A 695 57.71 -60.18 70.07
CA TRP A 695 57.05 -59.07 69.36
C TRP A 695 57.92 -57.80 69.43
N ARG A 696 57.91 -57.01 68.35
CA ARG A 696 58.57 -55.70 68.28
C ARG A 696 57.50 -54.63 68.06
N ARG A 697 57.36 -53.67 68.98
CA ARG A 697 56.62 -52.42 68.70
C ARG A 697 57.34 -51.70 67.55
N LEU A 698 56.59 -51.29 66.53
CA LEU A 698 57.07 -50.37 65.51
C LEU A 698 56.85 -48.94 66.02
N GLU A 699 57.87 -48.10 65.88
CA GLU A 699 57.79 -46.68 66.21
C GLU A 699 57.24 -45.91 65.01
N GLY A 700 55.91 -45.92 64.92
CA GLY A 700 55.13 -45.11 64.00
C GLY A 700 53.80 -44.78 64.66
N SER A 701 53.54 -43.50 64.89
CA SER A 701 52.23 -43.04 65.33
C SER A 701 51.46 -42.55 64.10
N ASP A 702 50.22 -42.99 63.94
CA ASP A 702 49.32 -42.37 62.98
C ASP A 702 49.14 -40.88 63.35
N PRO A 703 49.10 -39.96 62.37
CA PRO A 703 48.91 -38.54 62.65
C PRO A 703 47.57 -38.34 63.37
N ASP A 704 47.58 -37.58 64.46
CA ASP A 704 46.42 -37.47 65.33
C ASP A 704 45.21 -36.88 64.57
N LYS A 705 44.01 -37.29 64.98
CA LYS A 705 42.74 -36.89 64.35
C LYS A 705 42.63 -35.37 64.25
N TYR A 706 43.21 -34.64 65.20
CA TYR A 706 43.30 -33.19 65.20
C TYR A 706 44.08 -32.62 64.00
N GLU A 707 45.23 -33.21 63.62
CA GLU A 707 46.01 -32.76 62.46
C GLU A 707 45.27 -33.03 61.14
N LEU A 708 44.64 -34.20 61.02
CA LEU A 708 43.76 -34.54 59.90
C LEU A 708 42.57 -33.56 59.80
N ILE A 709 41.93 -33.21 60.92
CA ILE A 709 40.85 -32.22 60.97
C ILE A 709 41.36 -30.82 60.58
N GLN A 710 42.51 -30.37 61.08
CA GLN A 710 43.11 -29.10 60.64
C GLN A 710 43.43 -29.11 59.14
N LYS A 711 43.89 -30.24 58.59
CA LYS A 711 44.19 -30.38 57.15
C LYS A 711 42.92 -30.37 56.31
N VAL A 712 41.85 -31.02 56.76
CA VAL A 712 40.52 -30.92 56.14
C VAL A 712 39.98 -29.50 56.21
N GLN A 713 40.02 -28.83 57.36
CA GLN A 713 39.51 -27.46 57.52
C GLN A 713 40.30 -26.42 56.71
N SER A 714 41.64 -26.57 56.62
CA SER A 714 42.46 -25.68 55.80
C SER A 714 42.26 -25.92 54.30
N LEU A 715 42.06 -27.17 53.87
CA LEU A 715 41.65 -27.50 52.50
C LEU A 715 40.24 -26.97 52.19
N GLN A 716 39.28 -27.08 53.11
CA GLN A 716 37.93 -26.54 52.96
C GLN A 716 37.94 -25.00 52.86
N LYS A 717 38.68 -24.30 53.73
CA LYS A 717 38.85 -22.84 53.62
C LYS A 717 39.50 -22.44 52.28
N ARG A 718 40.49 -23.20 51.81
CA ARG A 718 41.14 -22.98 50.50
C ARG A 718 40.23 -23.30 49.31
N LEU A 719 39.31 -24.26 49.46
CA LEU A 719 38.29 -24.58 48.48
C LEU A 719 37.25 -23.46 48.39
N ILE A 720 36.71 -23.00 49.53
CA ILE A 720 35.75 -21.88 49.60
C ILE A 720 36.35 -20.60 49.00
N ALA A 721 37.60 -20.26 49.36
CA ALA A 721 38.29 -19.13 48.76
C ALA A 721 38.47 -19.29 47.23
N LYS A 722 38.62 -20.53 46.73
CA LYS A 722 38.72 -20.81 45.29
C LYS A 722 37.39 -20.92 44.55
N THR A 723 36.27 -21.21 45.22
CA THR A 723 34.93 -21.08 44.60
C THR A 723 34.52 -19.62 44.52
N GLN A 724 34.79 -18.81 45.56
CA GLN A 724 34.59 -17.37 45.52
C GLN A 724 35.41 -16.70 44.40
N GLU A 725 36.69 -17.05 44.27
CA GLU A 725 37.55 -16.63 43.14
C GLU A 725 37.05 -17.11 41.76
N LEU A 726 36.12 -18.08 41.71
CA LEU A 726 35.50 -18.59 40.48
C LEU A 726 34.22 -17.81 40.18
N GLU A 727 33.35 -17.63 41.18
CA GLU A 727 32.13 -16.81 41.14
C GLU A 727 32.44 -15.36 40.73
N GLU A 728 33.48 -14.74 41.29
CA GLU A 728 33.96 -13.41 40.90
C GLU A 728 34.39 -13.36 39.42
N ARG A 729 35.03 -14.43 38.92
CA ARG A 729 35.47 -14.52 37.52
C ARG A 729 34.31 -14.82 36.57
N GLU A 730 33.31 -15.58 36.99
CA GLU A 730 32.09 -15.84 36.22
C GLU A 730 31.22 -14.59 36.12
N LEU A 731 31.09 -13.80 37.20
CA LEU A 731 30.44 -12.48 37.17
C LEU A 731 31.14 -11.53 36.19
N LEU A 732 32.47 -11.43 36.27
CA LEU A 732 33.27 -10.67 35.30
C LEU A 732 33.09 -11.18 33.86
N LEU A 733 32.99 -12.49 33.65
CA LEU A 733 32.72 -13.08 32.33
C LEU A 733 31.35 -12.66 31.81
N GLN A 734 30.29 -12.78 32.62
CA GLN A 734 28.93 -12.35 32.26
C GLN A 734 28.85 -10.85 31.94
N GLU A 735 29.60 -9.99 32.65
CA GLU A 735 29.72 -8.57 32.32
C GLU A 735 30.42 -8.34 30.98
N LYS A 736 31.51 -9.05 30.69
CA LYS A 736 32.19 -8.96 29.38
C LYS A 736 31.37 -9.54 28.24
N GLU A 737 30.57 -10.58 28.48
CA GLU A 737 29.64 -11.14 27.50
C GLU A 737 28.49 -10.17 27.20
N LYS A 738 27.88 -9.54 28.22
CA LYS A 738 26.89 -8.47 28.03
C LYS A 738 27.47 -7.31 27.21
N LEU A 739 28.62 -6.77 27.61
CA LEU A 739 29.32 -5.72 26.88
C LEU A 739 29.68 -6.13 25.43
N TYR A 740 30.08 -7.39 25.21
CA TYR A 740 30.37 -7.91 23.87
C TYR A 740 29.10 -8.03 23.01
N VAL A 741 27.99 -8.49 23.59
CA VAL A 741 26.68 -8.56 22.91
C VAL A 741 26.16 -7.15 22.59
N GLU A 742 26.32 -6.19 23.50
CA GLU A 742 25.99 -4.78 23.27
C GLU A 742 26.85 -4.16 22.16
N LEU A 743 28.17 -4.32 22.22
CA LEU A 743 29.10 -3.91 21.15
C LEU A 743 28.74 -4.55 19.81
N LYS A 744 28.38 -5.84 19.79
CA LYS A 744 27.94 -6.56 18.59
C LYS A 744 26.63 -6.00 18.02
N HIS A 745 25.67 -5.61 18.89
CA HIS A 745 24.45 -4.93 18.45
C HIS A 745 24.71 -3.49 17.96
N VAL A 746 25.65 -2.76 18.58
CA VAL A 746 26.06 -1.42 18.11
C VAL A 746 26.77 -1.51 16.76
N LEU A 747 27.69 -2.46 16.58
CA LEU A 747 28.37 -2.71 15.31
C LEU A 747 27.39 -3.18 14.21
N ALA A 748 26.44 -4.06 14.53
CA ALA A 748 25.38 -4.47 13.59
C ALA A 748 24.39 -3.34 13.24
N ARG A 749 24.37 -2.24 14.01
CA ARG A 749 23.61 -1.01 13.73
C ARG A 749 24.43 0.05 13.00
N GLN A 750 25.75 -0.12 12.87
CA GLN A 750 26.56 0.75 12.02
C GLN A 750 26.41 0.34 10.54
N PRO A 751 26.16 1.28 9.62
CA PRO A 751 26.18 0.96 8.20
C PRO A 751 27.59 0.49 7.80
N GLY A 752 27.66 -0.61 7.04
CA GLY A 752 28.93 -1.11 6.50
C GLY A 752 29.66 -0.07 5.63
N PRO A 753 30.96 -0.26 5.35
CA PRO A 753 31.81 0.77 4.74
C PRO A 753 31.22 1.35 3.43
N GLU A 754 30.69 0.50 2.55
CA GLU A 754 30.02 0.94 1.32
C GLU A 754 28.81 1.84 1.58
N MET A 755 27.98 1.51 2.58
CA MET A 755 26.83 2.32 2.99
C MET A 755 27.25 3.62 3.71
N ALA A 756 28.38 3.61 4.41
CA ALA A 756 28.96 4.81 5.01
C ALA A 756 29.51 5.77 3.92
N GLU A 757 30.19 5.23 2.90
CA GLU A 757 30.63 6.00 1.73
C GLU A 757 29.46 6.53 0.92
N GLN A 758 28.43 5.72 0.64
CA GLN A 758 27.20 6.19 0.00
C GLN A 758 26.53 7.31 0.81
N LEU A 759 26.42 7.17 2.13
CA LEU A 759 25.86 8.22 2.99
C LEU A 759 26.74 9.49 2.99
N GLN A 760 28.06 9.36 2.85
CA GLN A 760 28.99 10.49 2.70
C GLN A 760 28.84 11.17 1.33
N GLN A 761 28.66 10.42 0.25
CA GLN A 761 28.36 10.93 -1.09
C GLN A 761 26.98 11.62 -1.15
N CYS A 762 25.96 11.05 -0.51
CA CYS A 762 24.65 11.68 -0.32
C CYS A 762 24.74 12.97 0.50
N ARG A 763 25.56 13.00 1.57
CA ARG A 763 25.82 14.24 2.34
C ARG A 763 26.58 15.29 1.53
N TRP A 764 27.50 14.89 0.64
CA TRP A 764 28.20 15.79 -0.28
C TRP A 764 27.27 16.39 -1.33
N THR A 765 26.48 15.54 -2.01
CA THR A 765 25.49 15.99 -3.00
C THR A 765 24.38 16.82 -2.36
N LEU A 766 23.94 16.52 -1.13
CA LEU A 766 23.04 17.39 -0.37
C LEU A 766 23.68 18.76 -0.06
N ARG A 767 24.96 18.81 0.32
CA ARG A 767 25.68 20.08 0.56
C ARG A 767 25.82 20.91 -0.73
N GLU A 768 26.15 20.28 -1.85
CA GLU A 768 26.15 20.88 -3.19
C GLU A 768 24.78 21.44 -3.57
N ARG A 769 23.73 20.62 -3.47
CA ARG A 769 22.35 21.02 -3.80
C ARG A 769 21.90 22.15 -2.88
N THR A 770 22.25 22.12 -1.59
CA THR A 770 21.99 23.21 -0.64
C THR A 770 22.72 24.51 -1.01
N LYS A 771 23.97 24.45 -1.50
CA LYS A 771 24.67 25.62 -2.04
C LYS A 771 23.95 26.19 -3.27
N LYS A 772 23.60 25.34 -4.23
CA LYS A 772 22.86 25.72 -5.45
C LYS A 772 21.48 26.31 -5.12
N LEU A 773 20.77 25.75 -4.14
CA LEU A 773 19.48 26.23 -3.65
C LEU A 773 19.62 27.57 -2.91
N LYS A 774 20.71 27.80 -2.15
CA LYS A 774 21.01 29.12 -1.57
C LYS A 774 21.31 30.19 -2.62
N LEU A 775 22.00 29.85 -3.72
CA LEU A 775 22.21 30.76 -4.85
C LEU A 775 20.89 31.11 -5.55
N LEU A 776 20.05 30.11 -5.83
CA LEU A 776 18.71 30.32 -6.40
C LEU A 776 17.81 31.15 -5.47
N ILE A 777 17.89 30.98 -4.15
CA ILE A 777 17.18 31.84 -3.19
C ILE A 777 17.71 33.29 -3.27
N ALA A 778 19.02 33.49 -3.37
CA ALA A 778 19.60 34.83 -3.52
C ALA A 778 19.14 35.50 -4.83
N GLU A 779 19.18 34.77 -5.94
CA GLU A 779 18.65 35.22 -7.25
C GLU A 779 17.16 35.59 -7.17
N ILE A 780 16.34 34.76 -6.52
CA ILE A 780 14.91 35.05 -6.28
C ILE A 780 14.73 36.31 -5.42
N THR A 781 15.52 36.51 -4.36
CA THR A 781 15.42 37.76 -3.58
C THR A 781 15.85 39.01 -4.35
N ILE A 782 16.73 38.87 -5.35
CA ILE A 782 17.14 39.96 -6.25
C ILE A 782 16.09 40.23 -7.34
N THR A 783 15.37 39.21 -7.81
CA THR A 783 14.22 39.44 -8.71
C THR A 783 13.02 40.00 -7.96
N ASP A 784 12.73 39.54 -6.74
CA ASP A 784 11.70 40.12 -5.88
C ASP A 784 12.01 41.58 -5.50
N SER A 785 13.26 41.96 -5.24
CA SER A 785 13.62 43.36 -4.98
C SER A 785 13.33 44.24 -6.21
N LYS A 786 13.76 43.82 -7.40
CA LYS A 786 13.48 44.53 -8.67
C LYS A 786 11.99 44.60 -8.98
N VAL A 787 11.24 43.52 -8.74
CA VAL A 787 9.78 43.50 -8.90
C VAL A 787 9.10 44.47 -7.93
N ASN A 788 9.64 44.66 -6.71
CA ASN A 788 9.11 45.65 -5.76
C ASN A 788 9.55 47.09 -6.10
N GLU A 789 10.76 47.30 -6.62
CA GLU A 789 11.19 48.58 -7.21
C GLU A 789 10.25 48.99 -8.36
N TYR A 790 9.99 48.10 -9.31
CA TYR A 790 9.03 48.36 -10.40
C TYR A 790 7.59 48.57 -9.91
N LYS A 791 7.14 47.94 -8.81
CA LYS A 791 5.83 48.26 -8.22
C LYS A 791 5.80 49.67 -7.63
N CYS A 792 6.84 50.07 -6.91
CA CYS A 792 6.96 51.42 -6.34
C CYS A 792 7.02 52.48 -7.46
N GLU A 793 7.75 52.21 -8.55
CA GLU A 793 7.83 53.11 -9.70
C GLU A 793 6.49 53.20 -10.46
N ASN A 794 5.80 52.07 -10.68
CA ASN A 794 4.44 52.08 -11.25
C ASN A 794 3.44 52.84 -10.37
N GLN A 795 3.55 52.75 -9.03
CA GLN A 795 2.74 53.57 -8.12
C GLN A 795 3.09 55.07 -8.24
N ARG A 796 4.38 55.43 -8.29
CA ARG A 796 4.82 56.82 -8.50
C ARG A 796 4.29 57.39 -9.81
N LEU A 797 4.39 56.63 -10.90
CA LEU A 797 3.85 57.00 -12.22
C LEU A 797 2.32 57.09 -12.22
N ALA A 798 1.61 56.21 -11.49
CA ALA A 798 0.16 56.30 -11.33
C ALA A 798 -0.27 57.56 -10.57
N ASP A 799 0.46 57.95 -9.53
CA ASP A 799 0.23 59.20 -8.78
C ASP A 799 0.59 60.45 -9.59
N GLU A 800 1.69 60.42 -10.36
CA GLU A 800 2.02 61.47 -11.34
C GLU A 800 0.92 61.63 -12.40
N LEU A 801 0.37 60.51 -12.90
CA LEU A 801 -0.72 60.48 -13.89
C LEU A 801 -2.07 60.92 -13.27
N ALA A 802 -2.33 60.59 -12.00
CA ALA A 802 -3.47 61.12 -11.26
C ALA A 802 -3.34 62.63 -11.00
N ASN A 803 -2.14 63.12 -10.71
CA ASN A 803 -1.87 64.54 -10.48
C ASN A 803 -1.89 65.37 -11.77
N THR A 804 -1.42 64.84 -12.90
CA THR A 804 -1.61 65.47 -14.21
C THR A 804 -3.08 65.49 -14.64
N LYS A 805 -3.85 64.41 -14.42
CA LYS A 805 -5.32 64.42 -14.58
C LYS A 805 -6.00 65.49 -13.72
N LYS A 806 -5.62 65.62 -12.44
CA LYS A 806 -6.12 66.70 -11.56
C LYS A 806 -5.78 68.09 -12.10
N LYS A 807 -4.53 68.33 -12.55
CA LYS A 807 -4.11 69.60 -13.16
C LYS A 807 -4.90 69.92 -14.42
N TYR A 808 -5.04 68.96 -15.34
CA TYR A 808 -5.80 69.10 -16.59
C TYR A 808 -7.29 69.40 -16.33
N LEU A 809 -7.93 68.71 -15.38
CA LEU A 809 -9.33 68.99 -15.00
C LEU A 809 -9.49 70.40 -14.40
N ARG A 810 -8.51 70.87 -13.62
CA ARG A 810 -8.49 72.24 -13.07
C ARG A 810 -8.33 73.28 -14.18
N GLN A 811 -7.46 73.04 -15.15
CA GLN A 811 -7.25 73.91 -16.32
C GLN A 811 -8.48 73.91 -17.24
N LYS A 812 -9.15 72.77 -17.43
CA LYS A 812 -10.40 72.65 -18.21
C LYS A 812 -11.57 73.39 -17.53
N LYS A 813 -11.64 73.39 -16.19
CA LYS A 813 -12.57 74.25 -15.44
C LYS A 813 -12.30 75.73 -15.69
N LEU A 814 -11.07 76.20 -15.47
CA LEU A 814 -10.67 77.59 -15.70
C LEU A 814 -10.94 78.04 -17.14
N GLN A 815 -10.72 77.18 -18.14
CA GLN A 815 -11.07 77.47 -19.54
C GLN A 815 -12.58 77.49 -19.81
N SER A 816 -13.40 76.71 -19.08
CA SER A 816 -14.86 76.81 -19.16
C SER A 816 -15.42 78.06 -18.47
N GLU A 817 -14.82 78.46 -17.35
CA GLU A 817 -15.16 79.68 -16.60
C GLU A 817 -14.80 80.92 -17.43
N SER A 818 -13.60 80.97 -18.02
CA SER A 818 -13.19 82.01 -18.97
C SER A 818 -14.05 82.05 -20.25
N LYS A 819 -14.46 80.90 -20.81
CA LYS A 819 -15.37 80.87 -21.96
C LYS A 819 -16.81 81.30 -21.65
N ASN A 820 -17.21 81.28 -20.37
CA ASN A 820 -18.49 81.85 -19.93
C ASN A 820 -18.37 83.35 -19.61
N GLN A 821 -17.19 83.84 -19.19
CA GLN A 821 -16.95 85.28 -19.03
C GLN A 821 -16.82 85.99 -20.38
N ASN A 822 -16.12 85.41 -21.36
CA ASN A 822 -15.93 85.98 -22.70
C ASN A 822 -17.17 85.85 -23.62
N LYS A 823 -18.38 85.98 -23.05
CA LYS A 823 -19.68 85.93 -23.75
C LYS A 823 -20.72 86.94 -23.25
N VAL A 824 -20.32 87.94 -22.45
CA VAL A 824 -21.22 88.97 -21.91
C VAL A 824 -21.07 90.32 -22.62
N ASP A 825 -19.85 90.68 -23.04
CA ASP A 825 -19.56 92.01 -23.60
C ASP A 825 -19.72 92.05 -25.13
N HIS A 826 -20.96 92.33 -25.60
CA HIS A 826 -21.33 93.21 -26.73
C HIS A 826 -22.73 92.88 -27.31
N ILE A 827 -23.78 93.48 -26.74
CA ILE A 827 -24.99 93.90 -27.49
C ILE A 827 -25.43 95.25 -26.93
N GLU A 828 -25.55 96.27 -27.77
CA GLU A 828 -26.01 97.60 -27.37
C GLU A 828 -27.51 97.82 -27.65
N ARG A 829 -28.11 98.85 -27.05
CA ARG A 829 -29.56 99.12 -27.06
C ARG A 829 -30.06 99.63 -28.41
N LEU A 830 -31.33 99.38 -28.72
CA LEU A 830 -32.43 100.37 -28.85
C LEU A 830 -33.78 99.62 -29.12
N PRO A 831 -34.97 100.27 -29.07
CA PRO A 831 -36.15 99.64 -28.42
C PRO A 831 -37.41 99.50 -29.31
N GLN A 832 -38.38 98.70 -28.84
CA GLN A 832 -39.77 99.15 -28.66
C GLN A 832 -40.63 98.14 -27.87
N LEU A 833 -41.88 98.51 -27.58
CA LEU A 833 -42.89 97.76 -26.82
C LEU A 833 -43.62 96.74 -27.71
N PHE A 834 -44.06 95.58 -27.16
CA PHE A 834 -45.49 95.25 -26.91
C PHE A 834 -45.74 93.77 -26.48
N ASN A 835 -46.79 93.58 -25.67
CA ASN A 835 -47.65 92.40 -25.42
C ASN A 835 -47.14 90.93 -25.42
N LYS A 836 -47.20 90.34 -24.21
CA LYS A 836 -47.87 89.07 -23.79
C LYS A 836 -48.74 88.29 -24.84
N PRO A 837 -49.07 86.98 -24.61
CA PRO A 837 -48.35 85.87 -23.93
C PRO A 837 -48.55 84.49 -24.65
N HIS A 838 -48.40 83.34 -23.93
CA HIS A 838 -48.55 81.91 -24.39
C HIS A 838 -47.39 81.38 -25.26
N PHE A 839 -46.92 80.12 -25.24
CA PHE A 839 -47.07 78.92 -24.35
C PHE A 839 -45.90 77.92 -24.71
N THR A 840 -45.58 76.76 -24.12
CA THR A 840 -46.20 75.86 -23.11
C THR A 840 -45.09 75.03 -22.39
N GLY A 841 -45.31 74.56 -21.15
CA GLY A 841 -44.55 73.45 -20.52
C GLY A 841 -43.16 73.80 -19.96
N GLY A 842 -42.54 73.00 -19.09
CA GLY A 842 -43.06 71.78 -18.43
C GLY A 842 -41.92 70.93 -17.84
N GLY A 843 -41.56 71.13 -16.57
CA GLY A 843 -40.50 70.37 -15.91
C GLY A 843 -40.44 70.63 -14.40
N PHE A 844 -40.29 69.56 -13.60
CA PHE A 844 -40.28 69.63 -12.14
C PHE A 844 -38.95 70.15 -11.57
N ARG A 845 -39.02 70.83 -10.43
CA ARG A 845 -37.84 71.13 -9.60
C ARG A 845 -37.53 69.97 -8.66
N ILE A 846 -36.25 69.77 -8.36
CA ILE A 846 -35.81 69.27 -7.06
C ILE A 846 -34.73 70.23 -6.56
N GLU A 847 -34.97 70.86 -5.42
CA GLU A 847 -34.02 71.74 -4.74
C GLU A 847 -33.37 70.99 -3.56
N ASN A 848 -32.03 71.05 -3.49
CA ASN A 848 -31.28 70.87 -2.24
C ASN A 848 -31.43 72.15 -1.38
N PRO A 849 -31.14 72.17 -0.05
CA PRO A 849 -30.48 71.14 0.79
C PRO A 849 -31.13 70.95 2.20
N ALA A 850 -30.50 70.18 3.11
CA ALA A 850 -29.84 70.71 4.34
C ALA A 850 -29.77 69.80 5.61
N ARG A 851 -28.60 69.85 6.26
CA ARG A 851 -28.30 69.77 7.72
C ARG A 851 -28.45 68.46 8.54
N ARG A 852 -27.30 68.10 9.14
CA ARG A 852 -27.08 67.66 10.54
C ARG A 852 -27.56 66.22 10.92
N LEU A 853 -27.05 65.57 11.98
CA LEU A 853 -26.22 66.03 13.12
C LEU A 853 -25.13 64.98 13.48
N GLN A 854 -24.44 65.18 14.61
CA GLN A 854 -23.35 64.34 15.13
C GLN A 854 -23.86 62.99 15.67
N LEU A 855 -23.20 61.88 15.32
CA LEU A 855 -22.25 61.18 16.22
C LEU A 855 -21.36 60.21 15.42
#